data_AF-A0A4V1J4K2-F1
#
_entry.id   AF-A0A4V1J4K2-F1
#
_cell.length_a   1.000
_cell.length_b   1.000
_cell.length_c   1.000
_cell.angle_alpha   90.00
_cell.angle_beta   90.00
_cell.angle_gamma   90.00
#
_symmetry.space_group_name_H-M   'P 1'
#
loop_
_entity.id
_entity.type
_entity.pdbx_description
1 polymer ?
#
loop_
_entity_poly.entity_id
_entity_poly.type
_entity_poly.pdbx_seq_one_letter_code
_entity_poly.pdbx_strand_id
1 'polypeptide(L)'
;MSQKLLNVFWGLASEDARERQNAALVLVSSIQKFHLQASAEGESAPADTLAEGSIQTEADLNARCAADVVYAYGRLIKGLPSGRLGARQGFSLALTETLAITPYLSTKLTLDLIQKHCAPEGNATKQEVRESLFGQLFGLIAIIQAGVLNRSTTTLVDIRRVYHELSDLAHARNYLREPVAQGLLLLVSRLPGSPHAQEAAELILKPFRESRIRSLDDLALLLLLQALFPELDYAEALPSRWTDGRLLSPDTLPQLTAVLQESQAESSATGAPSSSSWRPSLPTAWDLIMAIYFPPTSSASLPALFACTTVEKLASNPWFQNRTPFERFWRETVDASYFSPTAPLQHKFWGFLLFREVLPHMTESQVHILFTAPFMKILVHALSHQSADLHKVAKLTIQAIQNFAQASPQRRFLIATQLQGNHGQRDFDRLTKTRVIDTILSKMDLEGVRSYIAYLIGVFQNPLSKDQIEPDNDQEDAAATTAQAILTRRRWANGSSMTILRNNHLPKDEALFTQILMHYLVHGFFVLPSTIPAHLSNYCSAAPSPPLTDAEAQICRNHFFAFFNVIKAQFIHSETARQAAEANAPADRPEDQANSTAASRAQAAIVKSVRENDTSVNTYVLKALEEISHLVKPKGLDLRQPLDGEAESAFKQATAMVDSLGKPRRKSTAGNRIPSFRLLFAYLTLMLLDNPTEVTDDVMEALTCFAEIDRSSKPSGMTTRRRKSKGGAALTEASNGAEPETAGAEDEERPEPLEVLLDLLISLLSKPSGDHQQVVLEIFTGFMDQLNVGSLALISEVLLAGQTAGDDEDAMDIES
;
A
#
# COMPACT_ATOMS: atom_id res chain seq x y z
N MET A 1 -59.43 27.82 13.10
CA MET A 1 -57.97 27.79 13.02
C MET A 1 -57.29 28.75 14.00
N SER A 2 -56.43 28.24 14.88
CA SER A 2 -55.65 29.09 15.80
C SER A 2 -54.47 29.75 15.08
N GLN A 3 -54.16 30.99 15.45
CA GLN A 3 -53.00 31.75 14.90
C GLN A 3 -51.66 31.04 15.15
N LYS A 4 -51.60 30.17 16.17
CA LYS A 4 -50.46 29.29 16.44
C LYS A 4 -50.23 28.27 15.32
N LEU A 5 -51.27 27.70 14.72
CA LEU A 5 -51.14 26.71 13.64
C LEU A 5 -50.62 27.34 12.35
N LEU A 6 -51.06 28.57 12.05
CA LEU A 6 -50.61 29.31 10.87
C LEU A 6 -49.11 29.60 10.93
N ASN A 7 -48.58 29.85 12.13
CA ASN A 7 -47.15 30.09 12.36
C ASN A 7 -46.29 28.84 12.09
N VAL A 8 -46.84 27.63 12.26
CA VAL A 8 -46.11 26.37 12.04
C VAL A 8 -45.71 26.20 10.57
N PHE A 9 -46.57 26.63 9.63
CA PHE A 9 -46.27 26.55 8.19
C PHE A 9 -45.08 27.42 7.77
N TRP A 10 -44.77 28.49 8.50
CA TRP A 10 -43.57 29.28 8.26
C TRP A 10 -42.31 28.53 8.69
N GLY A 11 -42.38 27.79 9.79
CA GLY A 11 -41.29 26.92 10.25
C GLY A 11 -40.96 25.79 9.25
N LEU A 12 -41.95 25.28 8.51
CA LEU A 12 -41.71 24.30 7.42
C LEU A 12 -40.85 24.87 6.28
N ALA A 13 -40.85 26.19 6.10
CA ALA A 13 -40.04 26.90 5.12
C ALA A 13 -38.73 27.46 5.69
N SER A 14 -38.35 27.10 6.93
CA SER A 14 -37.07 27.50 7.50
C SER A 14 -35.90 26.88 6.73
N GLU A 15 -34.77 27.58 6.66
CA GLU A 15 -33.52 27.05 6.12
C GLU A 15 -32.83 26.10 7.11
N ASP A 16 -33.13 26.18 8.41
CA ASP A 16 -32.65 25.23 9.42
C ASP A 16 -33.45 23.92 9.37
N ALA A 17 -32.75 22.81 9.15
CA ALA A 17 -33.33 21.48 9.14
C ALA A 17 -34.02 21.10 10.46
N ARG A 18 -33.47 21.52 11.61
CA ARG A 18 -34.05 21.21 12.93
C ARG A 18 -35.35 21.96 13.15
N GLU A 19 -35.40 23.23 12.74
CA GLU A 19 -36.65 24.01 12.79
C GLU A 19 -37.72 23.40 11.88
N ARG A 20 -37.36 22.96 10.67
CA ARG A 20 -38.28 22.27 9.76
C ARG A 20 -38.84 20.98 10.39
N GLN A 21 -37.97 20.15 10.98
CA GLN A 21 -38.37 18.91 11.64
C GLN A 21 -39.31 19.18 12.83
N ASN A 22 -38.98 20.16 13.68
CA ASN A 22 -39.83 20.54 14.81
C ASN A 22 -41.19 21.09 14.34
N ALA A 23 -41.21 21.92 13.29
CA ALA A 23 -42.45 22.43 12.71
C ALA A 23 -43.31 21.30 12.14
N ALA A 24 -42.72 20.32 11.44
CA ALA A 24 -43.43 19.15 10.95
C ALA A 24 -44.03 18.32 12.11
N LEU A 25 -43.26 18.04 13.16
CA LEU A 25 -43.73 17.31 14.34
C LEU A 25 -44.89 18.03 15.04
N VAL A 26 -44.78 19.36 15.24
CA VAL A 26 -45.84 20.16 15.86
C VAL A 26 -47.09 20.17 15.00
N LEU A 27 -46.96 20.26 13.67
CA LEU A 27 -48.10 20.23 12.75
C LEU A 27 -48.82 18.88 12.82
N VAL A 28 -48.08 17.78 12.70
CA VAL A 28 -48.60 16.40 12.74
C VAL A 28 -49.30 16.13 14.07
N SER A 29 -48.69 16.52 15.19
CA SER A 29 -49.28 16.41 16.52
C SER A 29 -50.57 17.25 16.66
N SER A 30 -50.62 18.41 16.02
CA SER A 30 -51.81 19.27 16.02
C SER A 30 -52.93 18.67 15.18
N ILE A 31 -52.61 18.11 14.01
CA ILE A 31 -53.57 17.39 13.14
C ILE A 31 -54.21 16.23 13.91
N GLN A 32 -53.43 15.42 14.63
CA GLN A 32 -53.96 14.35 15.48
C GLN A 32 -54.91 14.89 16.56
N LYS A 33 -54.54 15.99 17.22
CA LYS A 33 -55.39 16.60 18.26
C LYS A 33 -56.70 17.15 17.70
N PHE A 34 -56.66 17.89 16.59
CA PHE A 34 -57.88 18.40 15.95
C PHE A 34 -58.80 17.27 15.52
N HIS A 35 -58.21 16.15 15.11
CA HIS A 35 -58.96 14.96 14.75
C HIS A 35 -59.69 14.34 15.95
N LEU A 36 -59.00 14.19 17.08
CA LEU A 36 -59.60 13.70 18.34
C LEU A 36 -60.67 14.66 18.88
N GLN A 37 -60.46 15.97 18.76
CA GLN A 37 -61.40 16.99 19.25
C GLN A 37 -62.67 17.08 18.40
N ALA A 38 -62.54 17.13 17.07
CA ALA A 38 -63.69 17.17 16.17
C ALA A 38 -64.54 15.88 16.22
N SER A 39 -63.93 14.75 16.61
CA SER A 39 -64.63 13.52 16.94
C SER A 39 -65.46 13.63 18.23
N ALA A 40 -64.97 14.38 19.23
CA ALA A 40 -65.65 14.54 20.51
C ALA A 40 -66.79 15.58 20.45
N GLU A 41 -66.66 16.59 19.58
CA GLU A 41 -67.63 17.67 19.39
C GLU A 41 -68.72 17.34 18.35
N GLY A 42 -68.63 16.19 17.66
CA GLY A 42 -69.63 15.73 16.69
C GLY A 42 -69.61 16.45 15.34
N GLU A 43 -68.60 17.30 15.10
CA GLU A 43 -68.43 18.06 13.84
C GLU A 43 -67.88 17.19 12.69
N SER A 44 -67.31 16.03 13.01
CA SER A 44 -66.79 15.07 12.02
C SER A 44 -66.97 13.64 12.51
N ALA A 45 -66.91 12.66 11.60
CA ALA A 45 -66.91 11.25 11.99
C ALA A 45 -65.67 10.93 12.84
N PRO A 46 -65.79 10.13 13.92
CA PRO A 46 -64.65 9.75 14.74
C PRO A 46 -63.49 9.16 13.93
N ALA A 47 -62.26 9.55 14.25
CA ALA A 47 -61.02 9.02 13.66
C ALA A 47 -61.02 7.49 13.55
N ASP A 48 -61.39 6.85 14.66
CA ASP A 48 -61.40 5.39 14.82
C ASP A 48 -62.57 4.71 14.07
N THR A 49 -63.50 5.50 13.50
CA THR A 49 -64.61 5.00 12.66
C THR A 49 -64.39 5.19 11.17
N LEU A 50 -63.42 6.01 10.76
CA LEU A 50 -63.10 6.19 9.34
C LEU A 50 -62.24 5.02 8.86
N ALA A 51 -62.85 4.13 8.08
CA ALA A 51 -62.12 3.04 7.44
C ALA A 51 -60.97 3.57 6.58
N GLU A 52 -59.90 2.76 6.48
CA GLU A 52 -58.74 3.02 5.62
C GLU A 52 -59.20 3.38 4.19
N GLY A 53 -58.59 4.40 3.60
CA GLY A 53 -58.89 4.90 2.26
C GLY A 53 -60.35 5.29 1.97
N SER A 54 -61.20 5.45 3.00
CA SER A 54 -62.62 5.76 2.82
C SER A 54 -62.87 7.17 2.27
N ILE A 55 -61.89 8.07 2.30
CA ILE A 55 -61.97 9.41 1.71
C ILE A 55 -61.27 9.40 0.34
N GLN A 56 -62.06 9.46 -0.73
CA GLN A 56 -61.57 9.30 -2.11
C GLN A 56 -61.58 10.59 -2.93
N THR A 57 -62.40 11.57 -2.55
CA THR A 57 -62.53 12.83 -3.27
C THR A 57 -62.34 14.04 -2.34
N GLU A 58 -62.03 15.20 -2.93
CA GLU A 58 -61.92 16.46 -2.19
C GLU A 58 -63.28 16.85 -1.55
N ALA A 59 -64.40 16.45 -2.17
CA ALA A 59 -65.72 16.63 -1.59
C ALA A 59 -65.90 15.78 -0.31
N ASP A 60 -65.46 14.52 -0.32
CA ASP A 60 -65.48 13.66 0.87
C ASP A 60 -64.61 14.23 1.98
N LEU A 61 -63.42 14.74 1.61
CA LEU A 61 -62.49 15.36 2.54
C LEU A 61 -63.13 16.55 3.24
N ASN A 62 -63.78 17.44 2.49
CA ASN A 62 -64.48 18.62 3.03
C ASN A 62 -65.70 18.24 3.89
N ALA A 63 -66.39 17.15 3.55
CA ALA A 63 -67.62 16.75 4.23
C ALA A 63 -67.38 15.93 5.51
N ARG A 64 -66.25 15.20 5.60
CA ARG A 64 -66.03 14.17 6.63
C ARG A 64 -64.85 14.45 7.56
N CYS A 65 -63.99 15.41 7.25
CA CYS A 65 -62.88 15.81 8.10
C CYS A 65 -63.07 17.20 8.71
N ALA A 66 -62.46 17.42 9.87
CA ALA A 66 -62.42 18.73 10.52
C ALA A 66 -61.79 19.80 9.60
N ALA A 67 -62.32 21.02 9.63
CA ALA A 67 -61.88 22.11 8.76
C ALA A 67 -60.37 22.41 8.86
N ASP A 68 -59.77 22.28 10.06
CA ASP A 68 -58.33 22.46 10.25
C ASP A 68 -57.50 21.36 9.57
N VAL A 69 -57.99 20.12 9.51
CA VAL A 69 -57.33 18.99 8.81
C VAL A 69 -57.40 19.20 7.30
N VAL A 70 -58.59 19.55 6.79
CA VAL A 70 -58.81 19.88 5.37
C VAL A 70 -57.85 20.99 4.93
N TYR A 71 -57.79 22.06 5.71
CA TYR A 71 -56.89 23.18 5.42
C TYR A 71 -55.44 22.76 5.49
N ALA A 72 -55.01 22.08 6.56
CA ALA A 72 -53.61 21.71 6.75
C ALA A 72 -53.14 20.83 5.60
N TYR A 73 -53.94 19.83 5.24
CA TYR A 73 -53.66 18.92 4.13
C TYR A 73 -53.58 19.65 2.78
N GLY A 74 -54.58 20.49 2.47
CA GLY A 74 -54.56 21.30 1.24
C GLY A 74 -53.40 22.30 1.21
N ARG A 75 -53.02 22.87 2.36
CA ARG A 75 -51.89 23.80 2.46
C ARG A 75 -50.55 23.09 2.30
N LEU A 76 -50.43 21.85 2.79
CA LEU A 76 -49.24 21.04 2.62
C LEU A 76 -48.95 20.79 1.13
N ILE A 77 -49.96 20.36 0.39
CA ILE A 77 -49.86 20.08 -1.05
C ILE A 77 -49.58 21.37 -1.83
N LYS A 78 -50.31 22.46 -1.56
CA LYS A 78 -50.08 23.78 -2.20
C LYS A 78 -48.70 24.37 -1.89
N GLY A 79 -48.03 23.91 -0.82
CA GLY A 79 -46.68 24.35 -0.44
C GLY A 79 -45.56 23.59 -1.14
N LEU A 80 -45.84 22.43 -1.75
CA LEU A 80 -44.84 21.62 -2.48
C LEU A 80 -44.15 22.38 -3.62
N PRO A 81 -44.84 23.16 -4.48
CA PRO A 81 -44.20 23.94 -5.52
C PRO A 81 -43.63 25.28 -5.01
N SER A 82 -43.39 25.46 -3.71
CA SER A 82 -42.85 26.73 -3.21
C SER A 82 -41.40 26.96 -3.68
N GLY A 83 -41.11 28.19 -4.11
CA GLY A 83 -39.76 28.68 -4.43
C GLY A 83 -38.90 29.06 -3.21
N ARG A 84 -39.46 29.05 -1.99
CA ARG A 84 -38.70 29.38 -0.77
C ARG A 84 -37.67 28.28 -0.45
N LEU A 85 -36.49 28.69 -0.03
CA LEU A 85 -35.44 27.78 0.45
C LEU A 85 -35.99 26.96 1.63
N GLY A 86 -35.69 25.66 1.67
CA GLY A 86 -36.17 24.74 2.71
C GLY A 86 -37.65 24.31 2.60
N ALA A 87 -38.53 25.11 1.99
CA ALA A 87 -39.97 24.83 1.94
C ALA A 87 -40.29 23.47 1.32
N ARG A 88 -39.74 23.14 0.15
CA ARG A 88 -40.03 21.85 -0.50
C ARG A 88 -39.73 20.65 0.40
N GLN A 89 -38.64 20.72 1.16
CA GLN A 89 -38.25 19.66 2.09
C GLN A 89 -39.18 19.59 3.30
N GLY A 90 -39.51 20.73 3.91
CA GLY A 90 -40.38 20.76 5.10
C GLY A 90 -41.84 20.41 4.78
N PHE A 91 -42.38 20.94 3.68
CA PHE A 91 -43.72 20.62 3.21
C PHE A 91 -43.84 19.15 2.77
N SER A 92 -42.84 18.61 2.05
CA SER A 92 -42.80 17.19 1.69
C SER A 92 -42.71 16.30 2.93
N LEU A 93 -41.82 16.59 3.88
CA LEU A 93 -41.70 15.85 5.15
C LEU A 93 -43.02 15.86 5.93
N ALA A 94 -43.60 17.04 6.14
CA ALA A 94 -44.86 17.15 6.88
C ALA A 94 -46.02 16.46 6.16
N LEU A 95 -46.05 16.46 4.82
CA LEU A 95 -47.02 15.69 4.05
C LEU A 95 -46.81 14.18 4.22
N THR A 96 -45.57 13.69 4.14
CA THR A 96 -45.22 12.28 4.37
C THR A 96 -45.73 11.81 5.74
N GLU A 97 -45.41 12.54 6.81
CA GLU A 97 -45.83 12.19 8.16
C GLU A 97 -47.36 12.29 8.32
N THR A 98 -47.98 13.34 7.76
CA THR A 98 -49.44 13.50 7.79
C THR A 98 -50.13 12.33 7.11
N LEU A 99 -49.64 11.90 5.94
CA LEU A 99 -50.17 10.74 5.25
C LEU A 99 -50.01 9.48 6.11
N ALA A 100 -48.83 9.24 6.70
CA ALA A 100 -48.56 8.07 7.53
C ALA A 100 -49.54 7.93 8.71
N ILE A 101 -49.95 9.04 9.33
CA ILE A 101 -50.89 9.03 10.48
C ILE A 101 -52.37 9.15 10.09
N THR A 102 -52.70 9.31 8.81
CA THR A 102 -54.09 9.46 8.32
C THR A 102 -54.44 8.33 7.33
N PRO A 103 -54.63 7.09 7.82
CA PRO A 103 -54.90 5.93 6.95
C PRO A 103 -56.22 6.06 6.17
N TYR A 104 -57.17 6.86 6.65
CA TYR A 104 -58.47 7.10 6.00
C TYR A 104 -58.38 7.91 4.69
N LEU A 105 -57.28 8.62 4.43
CA LEU A 105 -57.05 9.32 3.16
C LEU A 105 -56.60 8.31 2.09
N SER A 106 -57.27 8.28 0.95
CA SER A 106 -56.86 7.39 -0.15
C SER A 106 -55.67 7.94 -0.95
N THR A 107 -54.90 7.05 -1.56
CA THR A 107 -53.83 7.39 -2.52
C THR A 107 -54.36 8.21 -3.69
N LYS A 108 -55.53 7.81 -4.22
CA LYS A 108 -56.21 8.50 -5.31
C LYS A 108 -56.48 9.97 -5.01
N LEU A 109 -57.05 10.28 -3.84
CA LEU A 109 -57.31 11.66 -3.41
C LEU A 109 -56.02 12.50 -3.42
N THR A 110 -54.95 11.96 -2.85
CA THR A 110 -53.66 12.64 -2.78
C THR A 110 -53.10 12.94 -4.17
N LEU A 111 -53.13 11.96 -5.07
CA LEU A 111 -52.69 12.12 -6.46
C LEU A 111 -53.52 13.19 -7.19
N ASP A 112 -54.84 13.17 -7.03
CA ASP A 112 -55.73 14.17 -7.62
C ASP A 112 -55.42 15.58 -7.12
N LEU A 113 -55.15 15.75 -5.82
CA LEU A 113 -54.81 17.05 -5.25
C LEU A 113 -53.40 17.52 -5.66
N ILE A 114 -52.43 16.62 -5.77
CA ILE A 114 -51.09 16.95 -6.29
C ILE A 114 -51.21 17.43 -7.73
N GLN A 115 -51.93 16.70 -8.59
CA GLN A 115 -52.14 17.09 -9.98
C GLN A 115 -52.86 18.45 -10.07
N LYS A 116 -53.90 18.65 -9.25
CA LYS A 116 -54.67 19.91 -9.21
C LYS A 116 -53.84 21.11 -8.79
N HIS A 117 -52.97 20.96 -7.78
CA HIS A 117 -52.29 22.10 -7.13
C HIS A 117 -50.82 22.26 -7.51
N CYS A 118 -50.20 21.26 -8.12
CA CYS A 118 -48.80 21.29 -8.53
C CYS A 118 -48.64 21.27 -10.07
N ALA A 119 -49.71 21.26 -10.86
CA ALA A 119 -49.62 21.41 -12.32
C ALA A 119 -49.21 22.85 -12.71
N PRO A 120 -48.40 23.01 -13.77
CA PRO A 120 -48.00 24.33 -14.24
C PRO A 120 -49.20 25.07 -14.84
N GLU A 121 -49.37 26.34 -14.48
CA GLU A 121 -50.41 27.20 -15.06
C GLU A 121 -50.08 27.56 -16.52
N GLY A 122 -51.11 27.83 -17.34
CA GLY A 122 -50.94 28.04 -18.79
C GLY A 122 -50.02 29.20 -19.19
N ASN A 123 -49.81 30.18 -18.31
CA ASN A 123 -48.91 31.32 -18.51
C ASN A 123 -47.68 31.30 -17.58
N ALA A 124 -47.32 30.14 -17.03
CA ALA A 124 -46.24 30.02 -16.05
C ALA A 124 -44.86 30.35 -16.62
N THR A 125 -44.07 31.10 -15.86
CA THR A 125 -42.67 31.38 -16.14
C THR A 125 -41.82 30.11 -16.06
N LYS A 126 -40.60 30.14 -16.65
CA LYS A 126 -39.66 28.99 -16.56
C LYS A 126 -39.37 28.56 -15.11
N GLN A 127 -39.35 29.53 -14.19
CA GLN A 127 -39.13 29.27 -12.77
C GLN A 127 -40.34 28.59 -12.12
N GLU A 128 -41.55 29.10 -12.38
CA GLU A 128 -42.80 28.50 -11.88
C GLU A 128 -43.01 27.08 -12.44
N VAL A 129 -42.70 26.84 -13.71
CA VAL A 129 -42.71 25.49 -14.30
C VAL A 129 -41.72 24.58 -13.56
N ARG A 130 -40.50 25.04 -13.29
CA ARG A 130 -39.51 24.27 -12.52
C ARG A 130 -40.03 23.95 -11.11
N GLU A 131 -40.57 24.95 -10.42
CA GLU A 131 -41.16 24.82 -9.08
C GLU A 131 -42.31 23.82 -9.05
N SER A 132 -43.23 23.92 -10.02
CA SER A 132 -44.33 22.98 -10.24
C SER A 132 -43.85 21.53 -10.42
N LEU A 133 -42.87 21.30 -11.31
CA LEU A 133 -42.32 19.96 -11.55
C LEU A 133 -41.67 19.35 -10.30
N PHE A 134 -40.92 20.14 -9.53
CA PHE A 134 -40.40 19.68 -8.25
C PHE A 134 -41.52 19.42 -7.23
N GLY A 135 -42.56 20.26 -7.20
CA GLY A 135 -43.72 20.05 -6.34
C GLY A 135 -44.39 18.70 -6.59
N GLN A 136 -44.59 18.34 -7.87
CA GLN A 136 -45.11 17.02 -8.26
C GLN A 136 -44.18 15.90 -7.79
N LEU A 137 -42.88 15.99 -8.07
CA LEU A 137 -41.89 15.00 -7.65
C LEU A 137 -41.90 14.77 -6.13
N PHE A 138 -41.85 15.84 -5.34
CA PHE A 138 -41.85 15.76 -3.87
C PHE A 138 -43.18 15.23 -3.32
N GLY A 139 -44.30 15.51 -3.99
CA GLY A 139 -45.60 14.93 -3.65
C GLY A 139 -45.64 13.42 -3.88
N LEU A 140 -45.16 12.95 -5.03
CA LEU A 140 -45.06 11.53 -5.36
C LEU A 140 -44.12 10.79 -4.41
N ILE A 141 -42.95 11.38 -4.11
CA ILE A 141 -42.01 10.83 -3.11
C ILE A 141 -42.67 10.76 -1.73
N ALA A 142 -43.44 11.77 -1.32
CA ALA A 142 -44.14 11.76 -0.03
C ALA A 142 -45.15 10.60 0.07
N ILE A 143 -45.91 10.31 -0.99
CA ILE A 143 -46.81 9.14 -1.06
C ILE A 143 -46.03 7.84 -0.83
N ILE A 144 -44.89 7.68 -1.51
CA ILE A 144 -44.07 6.46 -1.43
C ILE A 144 -43.46 6.31 -0.02
N GLN A 145 -42.84 7.37 0.52
CA GLN A 145 -42.17 7.34 1.82
C GLN A 145 -43.15 7.09 2.97
N ALA A 146 -44.37 7.62 2.87
CA ALA A 146 -45.43 7.46 3.88
C ALA A 146 -45.99 6.03 3.95
N GLY A 147 -45.56 5.12 3.06
CA GLY A 147 -46.02 3.74 3.04
C GLY A 147 -47.47 3.59 2.57
N VAL A 148 -48.03 4.60 1.91
CA VAL A 148 -49.42 4.61 1.43
C VAL A 148 -49.67 3.47 0.43
N LEU A 149 -48.61 3.04 -0.28
CA LEU A 149 -48.66 1.92 -1.23
C LEU A 149 -48.99 0.57 -0.57
N ASN A 150 -48.79 0.45 0.74
CA ASN A 150 -49.05 -0.78 1.51
C ASN A 150 -50.50 -0.86 2.01
N ARG A 151 -51.29 0.20 1.81
CA ARG A 151 -52.71 0.22 2.20
C ARG A 151 -53.49 -0.77 1.36
N SER A 152 -54.45 -1.44 2.00
CA SER A 152 -55.40 -2.34 1.37
C SER A 152 -56.27 -1.65 0.31
N THR A 153 -56.47 -0.35 0.45
CA THR A 153 -57.25 0.47 -0.50
C THR A 153 -56.45 0.96 -1.70
N THR A 154 -55.12 0.85 -1.69
CA THR A 154 -54.30 1.28 -2.82
C THR A 154 -54.40 0.26 -3.93
N THR A 155 -54.86 0.69 -5.10
CA THR A 155 -55.07 -0.19 -6.26
C THR A 155 -53.84 -0.20 -7.17
N LEU A 156 -53.74 -1.21 -8.04
CA LEU A 156 -52.72 -1.24 -9.09
C LEU A 156 -52.81 -0.02 -10.04
N VAL A 157 -54.00 0.57 -10.20
CA VAL A 157 -54.18 1.80 -11.00
C VAL A 157 -53.48 2.99 -10.35
N ASP A 158 -53.54 3.11 -9.02
CA ASP A 158 -52.87 4.17 -8.28
C ASP A 158 -51.34 4.04 -8.38
N ILE A 159 -50.81 2.81 -8.21
CA ILE A 159 -49.37 2.55 -8.33
C ILE A 159 -48.90 2.82 -9.76
N ARG A 160 -49.66 2.39 -10.76
CA ARG A 160 -49.40 2.68 -12.18
C ARG A 160 -49.35 4.18 -12.45
N ARG A 161 -50.25 4.96 -11.84
CA ARG A 161 -50.25 6.42 -11.95
C ARG A 161 -48.99 7.03 -11.33
N VAL A 162 -48.60 6.62 -10.13
CA VAL A 162 -47.35 7.07 -9.49
C VAL A 162 -46.14 6.80 -10.39
N TYR A 163 -46.04 5.59 -10.95
CA TYR A 163 -44.95 5.20 -11.84
C TYR A 163 -44.91 6.03 -13.13
N HIS A 164 -46.05 6.20 -13.81
CA HIS A 164 -46.12 6.99 -15.03
C HIS A 164 -45.85 8.47 -14.79
N GLU A 165 -46.42 9.08 -13.74
CA GLU A 165 -46.16 10.48 -13.43
C GLU A 165 -44.67 10.72 -13.08
N LEU A 166 -44.02 9.80 -12.35
CA LEU A 166 -42.56 9.85 -12.16
C LEU A 166 -41.83 9.75 -13.50
N SER A 167 -42.19 8.78 -14.34
CA SER A 167 -41.55 8.57 -15.64
C SER A 167 -41.69 9.79 -16.55
N ASP A 168 -42.86 10.43 -16.58
CA ASP A 168 -43.11 11.64 -17.36
C ASP A 168 -42.23 12.81 -16.88
N LEU A 169 -42.01 12.94 -15.56
CA LEU A 169 -41.09 13.93 -15.00
C LEU A 169 -39.63 13.72 -15.44
N ALA A 170 -39.16 12.48 -15.57
CA ALA A 170 -37.81 12.20 -16.08
C ALA A 170 -37.61 12.67 -17.54
N HIS A 171 -38.67 12.58 -18.35
CA HIS A 171 -38.65 13.02 -19.75
C HIS A 171 -38.90 14.53 -19.90
N ALA A 172 -39.47 15.19 -18.88
CA ALA A 172 -39.77 16.61 -18.93
C ALA A 172 -38.51 17.48 -19.01
N ARG A 173 -37.50 17.26 -18.14
CA ARG A 173 -36.26 18.06 -18.09
C ARG A 173 -35.08 17.23 -17.56
N ASN A 174 -33.87 17.45 -18.12
CA ASN A 174 -32.66 16.70 -17.74
C ASN A 174 -32.31 16.77 -16.24
N TYR A 175 -32.52 17.91 -15.58
CA TYR A 175 -32.23 18.05 -14.14
C TYR A 175 -33.17 17.25 -13.23
N LEU A 176 -34.26 16.68 -13.75
CA LEU A 176 -35.17 15.81 -12.99
C LEU A 176 -34.79 14.34 -13.10
N ARG A 177 -33.96 13.93 -14.06
CA ARG A 177 -33.65 12.52 -14.31
C ARG A 177 -33.15 11.80 -13.05
N GLU A 178 -32.12 12.34 -12.41
CA GLU A 178 -31.53 11.73 -11.20
C GLU A 178 -32.50 11.77 -10.00
N PRO A 179 -33.15 12.90 -9.64
CA PRO A 179 -34.17 12.91 -8.59
C PRO A 179 -35.34 11.93 -8.84
N VAL A 180 -35.77 11.80 -10.09
CA VAL A 180 -36.82 10.84 -10.48
C VAL A 180 -36.31 9.41 -10.38
N ALA A 181 -35.10 9.11 -10.83
CA ALA A 181 -34.49 7.79 -10.67
C ALA A 181 -34.46 7.37 -9.20
N GLN A 182 -34.11 8.29 -8.30
CA GLN A 182 -34.17 8.04 -6.86
C GLN A 182 -35.61 7.79 -6.37
N GLY A 183 -36.60 8.51 -6.91
CA GLY A 183 -38.01 8.28 -6.65
C GLY A 183 -38.49 6.89 -7.13
N LEU A 184 -38.02 6.43 -8.30
CA LEU A 184 -38.32 5.10 -8.84
C LEU A 184 -37.67 3.98 -8.02
N LEU A 185 -36.40 4.14 -7.61
CA LEU A 185 -35.74 3.21 -6.70
C LEU A 185 -36.49 3.12 -5.36
N LEU A 186 -36.91 4.26 -4.82
CA LEU A 186 -37.70 4.30 -3.60
C LEU A 186 -39.06 3.60 -3.80
N LEU A 187 -39.74 3.83 -4.92
CA LEU A 187 -40.98 3.13 -5.27
C LEU A 187 -40.79 1.62 -5.20
N VAL A 188 -39.80 1.07 -5.92
CA VAL A 188 -39.51 -0.37 -5.92
C VAL A 188 -39.14 -0.88 -4.53
N SER A 189 -38.36 -0.12 -3.75
CA SER A 189 -37.99 -0.52 -2.38
C SER A 189 -39.17 -0.65 -1.41
N ARG A 190 -40.30 0.01 -1.71
CA ARG A 190 -41.52 -0.02 -0.87
C ARG A 190 -42.60 -0.94 -1.40
N LEU A 191 -42.54 -1.37 -2.66
CA LEU A 191 -43.52 -2.28 -3.27
C LEU A 191 -43.72 -3.62 -2.53
N PRO A 192 -42.71 -4.26 -1.90
CA PRO A 192 -42.93 -5.56 -1.25
C PRO A 192 -44.00 -5.56 -0.14
N GLY A 193 -44.34 -4.40 0.42
CA GLY A 193 -45.42 -4.27 1.40
C GLY A 193 -46.82 -4.06 0.79
N SER A 194 -46.94 -3.95 -0.53
CA SER A 194 -48.19 -3.69 -1.24
C SER A 194 -48.96 -4.97 -1.55
N PRO A 195 -50.31 -4.97 -1.53
CA PRO A 195 -51.10 -6.10 -2.01
C PRO A 195 -50.91 -6.38 -3.52
N HIS A 196 -50.40 -5.40 -4.29
CA HIS A 196 -50.18 -5.50 -5.73
C HIS A 196 -48.69 -5.49 -6.10
N ALA A 197 -47.84 -5.98 -5.21
CA ALA A 197 -46.38 -5.87 -5.34
C ALA A 197 -45.85 -6.49 -6.64
N GLN A 198 -46.33 -7.70 -6.97
CA GLN A 198 -45.87 -8.45 -8.14
C GLN A 198 -46.32 -7.78 -9.45
N GLU A 199 -47.60 -7.43 -9.59
CA GLU A 199 -48.10 -6.80 -10.83
C GLU A 199 -47.51 -5.40 -11.03
N ALA A 200 -47.23 -4.67 -9.95
CA ALA A 200 -46.53 -3.39 -10.00
C ALA A 200 -45.06 -3.55 -10.41
N ALA A 201 -44.35 -4.56 -9.92
CA ALA A 201 -42.98 -4.83 -10.32
C ALA A 201 -42.88 -5.24 -11.80
N GLU A 202 -43.80 -6.07 -12.30
CA GLU A 202 -43.93 -6.41 -13.72
C GLU A 202 -44.18 -5.18 -14.61
N LEU A 203 -45.04 -4.26 -14.14
CA LEU A 203 -45.30 -3.00 -14.83
C LEU A 203 -44.02 -2.16 -15.01
N ILE A 204 -43.20 -2.06 -13.96
CA ILE A 204 -41.96 -1.28 -13.96
C ILE A 204 -40.88 -1.98 -14.81
N LEU A 205 -40.87 -3.31 -14.84
CA LEU A 205 -39.93 -4.10 -15.64
C LEU A 205 -40.22 -4.02 -17.14
N LYS A 206 -41.51 -3.93 -17.53
CA LYS A 206 -41.95 -4.01 -18.93
C LYS A 206 -41.22 -3.08 -19.91
N PRO A 207 -40.94 -1.78 -19.60
CA PRO A 207 -40.28 -0.89 -20.55
C PRO A 207 -38.85 -1.29 -20.89
N PHE A 208 -38.18 -2.08 -20.05
CA PHE A 208 -36.84 -2.61 -20.33
C PHE A 208 -36.83 -3.68 -21.43
N ARG A 209 -37.98 -4.26 -21.80
CA ARG A 209 -38.09 -5.15 -22.98
C ARG A 209 -37.78 -4.43 -24.28
N GLU A 210 -38.29 -3.20 -24.39
CA GLU A 210 -38.24 -2.40 -25.63
C GLU A 210 -37.06 -1.43 -25.65
N SER A 211 -36.53 -1.08 -24.47
CA SER A 211 -35.43 -0.13 -24.29
C SER A 211 -34.10 -0.82 -23.99
N ARG A 212 -32.99 -0.12 -24.27
CA ARG A 212 -31.67 -0.54 -23.78
C ARG A 212 -31.48 -0.03 -22.36
N ILE A 213 -30.75 -0.78 -21.53
CA ILE A 213 -30.16 -0.27 -20.29
C ILE A 213 -29.09 0.75 -20.71
N ARG A 214 -29.30 2.04 -20.44
CA ARG A 214 -28.45 3.15 -20.93
C ARG A 214 -27.86 4.01 -19.82
N SER A 215 -28.13 3.68 -18.57
CA SER A 215 -27.69 4.48 -17.44
C SER A 215 -27.43 3.65 -16.20
N LEU A 216 -26.62 4.22 -15.31
CA LEU A 216 -26.41 3.70 -13.96
C LEU A 216 -27.73 3.63 -13.16
N ASP A 217 -28.67 4.53 -13.43
CA ASP A 217 -29.98 4.55 -12.77
C ASP A 217 -30.85 3.37 -13.22
N ASP A 218 -30.85 3.05 -14.52
CA ASP A 218 -31.52 1.86 -15.07
C ASP A 218 -30.94 0.57 -14.46
N LEU A 219 -29.60 0.51 -14.38
CA LEU A 219 -28.90 -0.61 -13.77
C LEU A 219 -29.27 -0.75 -12.29
N ALA A 220 -29.30 0.35 -11.53
CA ALA A 220 -29.70 0.33 -10.13
C ALA A 220 -31.14 -0.17 -9.96
N LEU A 221 -32.07 0.29 -10.82
CA LEU A 221 -33.47 -0.11 -10.77
C LEU A 221 -33.64 -1.60 -11.04
N LEU A 222 -32.94 -2.13 -12.05
CA LEU A 222 -32.99 -3.55 -12.39
C LEU A 222 -32.32 -4.44 -11.34
N LEU A 223 -31.17 -4.02 -10.76
CA LEU A 223 -30.54 -4.72 -9.64
C LEU A 223 -31.48 -4.78 -8.43
N LEU A 224 -32.17 -3.67 -8.13
CA LEU A 224 -33.12 -3.60 -7.03
C LEU A 224 -34.35 -4.48 -7.29
N LEU A 225 -34.88 -4.49 -8.51
CA LEU A 225 -35.94 -5.40 -8.93
C LEU A 225 -35.50 -6.85 -8.74
N GLN A 226 -34.34 -7.28 -9.26
CA GLN A 226 -33.85 -8.65 -9.10
C GLN A 226 -33.68 -9.05 -7.63
N ALA A 227 -33.26 -8.10 -6.79
CA ALA A 227 -33.07 -8.33 -5.37
C ALA A 227 -34.40 -8.54 -4.61
N LEU A 228 -35.45 -7.79 -4.95
CA LEU A 228 -36.72 -7.76 -4.21
C LEU A 228 -37.83 -8.63 -4.84
N PHE A 229 -37.77 -8.89 -6.15
CA PHE A 229 -38.76 -9.63 -6.93
C PHE A 229 -38.12 -10.74 -7.76
N PRO A 230 -37.41 -11.71 -7.13
CA PRO A 230 -36.67 -12.75 -7.85
C PRO A 230 -37.55 -13.69 -8.69
N GLU A 231 -38.85 -13.75 -8.43
CA GLU A 231 -39.81 -14.61 -9.14
C GLU A 231 -40.17 -14.11 -10.55
N LEU A 232 -39.76 -12.89 -10.92
CA LEU A 232 -40.02 -12.32 -12.24
C LEU A 232 -39.14 -12.94 -13.33
N ASP A 233 -39.67 -13.06 -14.55
CA ASP A 233 -38.92 -13.53 -15.71
C ASP A 233 -38.10 -12.41 -16.36
N TYR A 234 -36.89 -12.18 -15.83
CA TYR A 234 -35.95 -11.21 -16.39
C TYR A 234 -35.33 -11.65 -17.72
N ALA A 235 -35.32 -12.95 -18.01
CA ALA A 235 -34.74 -13.47 -19.25
C ALA A 235 -35.64 -13.12 -20.45
N GLU A 236 -36.96 -13.21 -20.28
CA GLU A 236 -37.93 -12.73 -21.26
C GLU A 236 -38.00 -11.19 -21.28
N ALA A 237 -37.82 -10.55 -20.12
CA ALA A 237 -38.03 -9.12 -19.99
C ALA A 237 -36.86 -8.23 -20.45
N LEU A 238 -35.65 -8.76 -20.55
CA LEU A 238 -34.47 -7.98 -20.96
C LEU A 238 -34.12 -8.21 -22.43
N PRO A 239 -33.49 -7.24 -23.11
CA PRO A 239 -33.09 -7.40 -24.50
C PRO A 239 -32.12 -8.57 -24.68
N SER A 240 -32.13 -9.22 -25.85
CA SER A 240 -31.33 -10.43 -26.13
C SER A 240 -29.83 -10.34 -25.87
N ARG A 241 -29.27 -9.13 -25.71
CA ARG A 241 -27.88 -8.90 -25.28
C ARG A 241 -27.62 -9.23 -23.80
N TRP A 242 -28.67 -9.42 -23.00
CA TRP A 242 -28.65 -9.84 -21.61
C TRP A 242 -29.17 -11.28 -21.53
N THR A 243 -28.43 -12.19 -22.15
CA THR A 243 -28.88 -13.49 -22.68
C THR A 243 -29.58 -14.42 -21.68
N ASP A 244 -29.39 -14.23 -20.37
CA ASP A 244 -30.06 -15.02 -19.32
C ASP A 244 -30.70 -14.13 -18.23
N GLY A 245 -30.97 -12.86 -18.51
CA GLY A 245 -31.51 -11.90 -17.55
C GLY A 245 -30.56 -11.49 -16.41
N ARG A 246 -29.49 -12.24 -16.14
CA ARG A 246 -28.51 -12.00 -15.07
C ARG A 246 -27.60 -10.81 -15.38
N LEU A 247 -27.67 -9.75 -14.58
CA LEU A 247 -26.94 -8.51 -14.86
C LEU A 247 -25.43 -8.62 -14.56
N LEU A 248 -25.06 -9.34 -13.49
CA LEU A 248 -23.68 -9.46 -13.00
C LEU A 248 -22.97 -10.74 -13.50
N SER A 249 -23.53 -11.43 -14.50
CA SER A 249 -22.96 -12.67 -15.03
C SER A 249 -21.69 -12.44 -15.86
N PRO A 250 -20.84 -13.45 -16.04
CA PRO A 250 -19.66 -13.34 -16.90
C PRO A 250 -19.98 -12.98 -18.36
N ASP A 251 -21.13 -13.41 -18.87
CA ASP A 251 -21.54 -13.23 -20.28
C ASP A 251 -22.06 -11.82 -20.56
N THR A 252 -22.59 -11.15 -19.54
CA THR A 252 -23.10 -9.78 -19.62
C THR A 252 -22.08 -8.71 -19.20
N LEU A 253 -20.89 -9.14 -18.79
CA LEU A 253 -19.83 -8.26 -18.27
C LEU A 253 -19.39 -7.17 -19.26
N PRO A 254 -19.25 -7.42 -20.59
CA PRO A 254 -18.93 -6.36 -21.55
C PRO A 254 -20.01 -5.27 -21.62
N GLN A 255 -21.29 -5.67 -21.62
CA GLN A 255 -22.45 -4.79 -21.66
C GLN A 255 -22.54 -3.98 -20.37
N LEU A 256 -22.34 -4.64 -19.22
CA LEU A 256 -22.29 -4.00 -17.92
C LEU A 256 -21.16 -2.96 -17.85
N THR A 257 -19.98 -3.30 -18.35
CA THR A 257 -18.84 -2.38 -18.42
C THR A 257 -19.17 -1.15 -19.24
N ALA A 258 -19.86 -1.30 -20.38
CA ALA A 258 -20.29 -0.17 -21.19
C ALA A 258 -21.26 0.75 -20.43
N VAL A 259 -22.26 0.19 -19.72
CA VAL A 259 -23.21 0.96 -18.90
C VAL A 259 -22.50 1.69 -17.75
N LEU A 260 -21.54 1.03 -17.08
CA LEU A 260 -20.76 1.62 -15.98
C LEU A 260 -19.81 2.73 -16.45
N GLN A 261 -19.40 2.72 -17.71
CA GLN A 261 -18.60 3.77 -18.36
C GLN A 261 -19.46 4.90 -18.94
N GLU A 262 -20.77 4.71 -19.11
CA GLU A 262 -21.61 5.65 -19.82
C GLU A 262 -21.94 6.87 -18.95
N SER A 263 -21.13 7.91 -19.08
CA SER A 263 -21.39 9.20 -18.45
C SER A 263 -22.33 10.05 -19.30
N GLN A 264 -23.60 9.64 -19.46
CA GLN A 264 -24.65 10.37 -20.21
C GLN A 264 -24.15 11.26 -21.37
N ALA A 265 -23.37 10.65 -22.26
CA ALA A 265 -22.86 11.26 -23.48
C ALA A 265 -23.57 10.66 -24.70
N GLU A 266 -24.90 10.50 -24.64
CA GLU A 266 -25.67 10.56 -25.88
C GLU A 266 -25.74 12.04 -26.25
N SER A 267 -24.81 12.42 -27.14
CA SER A 267 -24.90 13.56 -28.02
C SER A 267 -26.34 13.74 -28.49
N SER A 268 -27.02 14.77 -27.99
CA SER A 268 -28.12 15.34 -28.73
C SER A 268 -27.58 15.70 -30.12
N ALA A 269 -28.35 15.41 -31.18
CA ALA A 269 -28.03 15.83 -32.55
C ALA A 269 -27.85 17.36 -32.67
N THR A 270 -28.19 18.11 -31.63
CA THR A 270 -27.83 19.49 -31.37
C THR A 270 -26.63 19.50 -30.42
N GLY A 271 -25.45 19.94 -30.86
CA GLY A 271 -24.19 19.94 -30.09
C GLY A 271 -24.14 20.84 -28.84
N ALA A 272 -25.18 20.85 -28.02
CA ALA A 272 -25.17 21.43 -26.69
C ALA A 272 -24.62 20.38 -25.70
N PRO A 273 -23.66 20.75 -24.83
CA PRO A 273 -23.14 19.83 -23.82
C PRO A 273 -24.30 19.38 -22.92
N SER A 274 -24.51 18.07 -22.81
CA SER A 274 -25.36 17.47 -21.79
C SER A 274 -24.68 17.72 -20.44
N SER A 275 -24.95 18.88 -19.82
CA SER A 275 -24.53 19.15 -18.44
C SER A 275 -25.35 18.27 -17.49
N SER A 276 -25.09 16.96 -17.47
CA SER A 276 -25.41 16.17 -16.30
C SER A 276 -24.51 16.67 -15.17
N SER A 277 -25.15 16.97 -14.06
CA SER A 277 -24.53 17.52 -12.86
C SER A 277 -23.55 16.49 -12.30
N TRP A 278 -22.27 16.58 -12.67
CA TRP A 278 -21.22 15.79 -12.04
C TRP A 278 -21.30 15.95 -10.51
N ARG A 279 -21.29 14.83 -9.79
CA ARG A 279 -21.32 14.81 -8.32
C ARG A 279 -20.11 14.08 -7.74
N PRO A 280 -19.50 14.60 -6.65
CA PRO A 280 -18.37 13.97 -5.99
C PRO A 280 -18.80 12.81 -5.07
N SER A 281 -19.74 11.97 -5.50
CA SER A 281 -20.23 10.79 -4.78
C SER A 281 -20.41 9.63 -5.74
N LEU A 282 -20.38 8.39 -5.20
CA LEU A 282 -20.66 7.22 -6.00
C LEU A 282 -22.15 7.17 -6.41
N PRO A 283 -22.44 6.76 -7.65
CA PRO A 283 -23.79 6.44 -8.09
C PRO A 283 -24.42 5.30 -7.26
N THR A 284 -25.74 5.37 -7.01
CA THR A 284 -26.49 4.38 -6.20
C THR A 284 -26.35 2.95 -6.71
N ALA A 285 -26.13 2.75 -8.02
CA ALA A 285 -25.85 1.44 -8.60
C ALA A 285 -24.66 0.75 -7.90
N TRP A 286 -23.61 1.50 -7.56
CA TRP A 286 -22.44 0.97 -6.87
C TRP A 286 -22.77 0.53 -5.45
N ASP A 287 -23.63 1.24 -4.72
CA ASP A 287 -24.07 0.83 -3.38
C ASP A 287 -24.76 -0.54 -3.42
N LEU A 288 -25.59 -0.77 -4.45
CA LEU A 288 -26.27 -2.06 -4.66
C LEU A 288 -25.29 -3.16 -5.07
N ILE A 289 -24.37 -2.87 -6.00
CA ILE A 289 -23.32 -3.82 -6.45
C ILE A 289 -22.45 -4.22 -5.26
N MET A 290 -22.00 -3.25 -4.45
CA MET A 290 -21.17 -3.52 -3.27
C MET A 290 -21.90 -4.39 -2.25
N ALA A 291 -23.18 -4.12 -1.98
CA ALA A 291 -23.97 -4.96 -1.09
C ALA A 291 -24.17 -6.41 -1.62
N ILE A 292 -24.12 -6.63 -2.94
CA ILE A 292 -24.21 -7.97 -3.55
C ILE A 292 -22.85 -8.71 -3.48
N TYR A 293 -21.72 -8.02 -3.72
CA TYR A 293 -20.39 -8.63 -3.66
C TYR A 293 -19.85 -8.79 -2.24
N PHE A 294 -20.13 -7.82 -1.37
CA PHE A 294 -19.69 -7.72 0.01
C PHE A 294 -20.90 -7.55 0.93
N PRO A 295 -21.78 -8.56 1.03
CA PRO A 295 -22.94 -8.46 1.91
C PRO A 295 -22.48 -8.22 3.36
N PRO A 296 -23.10 -7.27 4.07
CA PRO A 296 -22.74 -6.99 5.46
C PRO A 296 -23.10 -8.17 6.37
N THR A 297 -22.49 -8.23 7.55
CA THR A 297 -22.77 -9.29 8.54
C THR A 297 -24.19 -9.20 9.13
N SER A 298 -24.79 -8.00 9.13
CA SER A 298 -26.13 -7.76 9.66
C SER A 298 -27.02 -7.15 8.60
N SER A 299 -28.25 -7.66 8.50
CA SER A 299 -29.31 -7.09 7.65
C SER A 299 -29.63 -5.63 7.98
N ALA A 300 -29.36 -5.18 9.22
CA ALA A 300 -29.54 -3.77 9.60
C ALA A 300 -28.54 -2.82 8.94
N SER A 301 -27.43 -3.35 8.41
CA SER A 301 -26.39 -2.58 7.72
C SER A 301 -26.52 -2.61 6.20
N LEU A 302 -27.56 -3.27 5.66
CA LEU A 302 -27.86 -3.20 4.23
C LEU A 302 -28.25 -1.77 3.83
N PRO A 303 -28.01 -1.37 2.57
CA PRO A 303 -28.53 -0.12 2.04
C PRO A 303 -30.04 0.01 2.29
N ALA A 304 -30.52 1.22 2.58
CA ALA A 304 -31.94 1.45 2.89
C ALA A 304 -32.92 0.96 1.79
N LEU A 305 -32.46 0.90 0.54
CA LEU A 305 -33.23 0.34 -0.59
C LEU A 305 -33.49 -1.17 -0.44
N PHE A 306 -32.65 -1.90 0.30
CA PHE A 306 -32.81 -3.32 0.63
C PHE A 306 -33.53 -3.56 1.96
N ALA A 307 -34.17 -2.54 2.55
CA ALA A 307 -34.84 -2.68 3.86
C ALA A 307 -35.93 -3.77 3.91
N CYS A 308 -36.50 -4.17 2.77
CA CYS A 308 -37.50 -5.24 2.68
C CYS A 308 -36.91 -6.64 2.40
N THR A 309 -35.59 -6.78 2.37
CA THR A 309 -34.91 -8.07 2.23
C THR A 309 -33.90 -8.29 3.34
N THR A 310 -33.25 -9.45 3.34
CA THR A 310 -32.26 -9.86 4.35
C THR A 310 -30.99 -10.32 3.64
N VAL A 311 -29.86 -10.29 4.33
CA VAL A 311 -28.57 -10.77 3.80
C VAL A 311 -28.68 -12.21 3.28
N GLU A 312 -29.40 -13.08 3.99
CA GLU A 312 -29.58 -14.49 3.62
C GLU A 312 -30.35 -14.62 2.30
N LYS A 313 -31.49 -13.94 2.17
CA LYS A 313 -32.28 -13.88 0.93
C LYS A 313 -31.48 -13.31 -0.24
N LEU A 314 -30.71 -12.25 -0.02
CA LEU A 314 -29.88 -11.64 -1.05
C LEU A 314 -28.78 -12.61 -1.52
N ALA A 315 -28.13 -13.31 -0.59
CA ALA A 315 -27.10 -14.30 -0.89
C ALA A 315 -27.66 -15.53 -1.61
N SER A 316 -28.86 -15.98 -1.26
CA SER A 316 -29.55 -17.10 -1.92
C SER A 316 -30.22 -16.71 -3.25
N ASN A 317 -30.28 -15.42 -3.60
CA ASN A 317 -31.03 -14.94 -4.75
C ASN A 317 -30.54 -15.57 -6.07
N PRO A 318 -31.41 -16.25 -6.83
CA PRO A 318 -31.03 -16.94 -8.07
C PRO A 318 -30.30 -16.06 -9.07
N TRP A 319 -30.64 -14.78 -9.19
CA TRP A 319 -30.06 -13.84 -10.17
C TRP A 319 -28.64 -13.40 -9.82
N PHE A 320 -28.23 -13.51 -8.56
CA PHE A 320 -26.88 -13.15 -8.08
C PHE A 320 -25.97 -14.36 -7.83
N GLN A 321 -26.52 -15.58 -7.95
CA GLN A 321 -25.73 -16.81 -8.08
C GLN A 321 -24.96 -16.80 -9.40
N ASN A 322 -23.79 -17.45 -9.45
CA ASN A 322 -22.91 -17.49 -10.63
C ASN A 322 -22.53 -16.09 -11.18
N ARG A 323 -22.60 -15.05 -10.35
CA ARG A 323 -22.06 -13.73 -10.71
C ARG A 323 -20.56 -13.84 -10.96
N THR A 324 -20.06 -12.94 -11.80
CA THR A 324 -18.64 -12.83 -12.12
C THR A 324 -17.80 -12.79 -10.84
N PRO A 325 -16.72 -13.58 -10.71
CA PRO A 325 -15.81 -13.44 -9.59
C PRO A 325 -15.30 -12.00 -9.45
N PHE A 326 -15.23 -11.48 -8.22
CA PHE A 326 -14.94 -10.07 -7.99
C PHE A 326 -13.65 -9.59 -8.64
N GLU A 327 -12.60 -10.41 -8.67
CA GLU A 327 -11.34 -10.08 -9.34
C GLU A 327 -11.53 -9.75 -10.82
N ARG A 328 -12.25 -10.62 -11.55
CA ARG A 328 -12.53 -10.40 -12.97
C ARG A 328 -13.45 -9.19 -13.16
N PHE A 329 -14.48 -9.06 -12.33
CA PHE A 329 -15.37 -7.93 -12.35
C PHE A 329 -14.62 -6.60 -12.15
N TRP A 330 -13.78 -6.49 -11.12
CA TRP A 330 -12.99 -5.30 -10.81
C TRP A 330 -12.04 -4.95 -11.96
N ARG A 331 -11.30 -5.94 -12.48
CA ARG A 331 -10.33 -5.75 -13.56
C ARG A 331 -10.99 -5.18 -14.82
N GLU A 332 -12.13 -5.72 -15.24
CA GLU A 332 -12.79 -5.32 -16.48
C GLU A 332 -13.63 -4.04 -16.31
N THR A 333 -14.38 -3.92 -15.21
CA THR A 333 -15.38 -2.84 -15.03
C THR A 333 -14.86 -1.60 -14.34
N VAL A 334 -13.76 -1.69 -13.59
CA VAL A 334 -13.16 -0.56 -12.86
C VAL A 334 -11.73 -0.30 -13.31
N ASP A 335 -10.86 -1.30 -13.29
CA ASP A 335 -9.44 -1.06 -13.57
C ASP A 335 -9.19 -0.67 -15.03
N ALA A 336 -9.59 -1.53 -15.97
CA ALA A 336 -9.44 -1.28 -17.41
C ALA A 336 -10.27 -0.07 -17.90
N SER A 337 -11.30 0.33 -17.17
CA SER A 337 -12.25 1.37 -17.56
C SER A 337 -11.93 2.72 -16.91
N TYR A 338 -11.92 2.81 -15.59
CA TYR A 338 -11.85 4.04 -14.81
C TYR A 338 -10.41 4.49 -14.64
N PHE A 339 -9.46 3.56 -14.65
CA PHE A 339 -8.03 3.86 -14.61
C PHE A 339 -7.33 3.78 -15.98
N SER A 340 -8.11 3.71 -17.07
CA SER A 340 -7.57 3.89 -18.42
C SER A 340 -6.94 5.29 -18.58
N PRO A 341 -5.84 5.43 -19.33
CA PRO A 341 -5.25 6.74 -19.66
C PRO A 341 -6.27 7.72 -20.23
N THR A 342 -7.18 7.24 -21.09
CA THR A 342 -8.22 8.03 -21.77
C THR A 342 -9.49 8.22 -20.94
N ALA A 343 -9.58 7.62 -19.74
CA ALA A 343 -10.77 7.72 -18.92
C ALA A 343 -11.02 9.18 -18.47
N PRO A 344 -12.28 9.66 -18.52
CA PRO A 344 -12.68 10.94 -17.96
C PRO A 344 -12.28 11.11 -16.49
N LEU A 345 -12.01 12.35 -16.09
CA LEU A 345 -11.59 12.69 -14.72
C LEU A 345 -12.57 12.16 -13.66
N GLN A 346 -13.88 12.22 -13.94
CA GLN A 346 -14.93 11.73 -13.06
C GLN A 346 -14.86 10.22 -12.79
N HIS A 347 -14.51 9.41 -13.80
CA HIS A 347 -14.37 7.96 -13.63
C HIS A 347 -13.13 7.64 -12.81
N LYS A 348 -12.01 8.32 -13.07
CA LYS A 348 -10.81 8.21 -12.23
C LYS A 348 -11.12 8.57 -10.77
N PHE A 349 -11.91 9.63 -10.55
CA PHE A 349 -12.37 10.01 -9.22
C PHE A 349 -13.26 8.93 -8.57
N TRP A 350 -14.24 8.39 -9.28
CA TRP A 350 -15.06 7.27 -8.78
C TRP A 350 -14.24 6.01 -8.54
N GLY A 351 -13.24 5.72 -9.35
CA GLY A 351 -12.29 4.62 -9.13
C GLY A 351 -11.59 4.75 -7.78
N PHE A 352 -11.14 5.95 -7.41
CA PHE A 352 -10.57 6.19 -6.07
C PHE A 352 -11.60 6.03 -4.95
N LEU A 353 -12.84 6.47 -5.14
CA LEU A 353 -13.90 6.26 -4.15
C LEU A 353 -14.21 4.76 -3.98
N LEU A 354 -14.34 4.02 -5.08
CA LEU A 354 -14.55 2.57 -5.07
C LEU A 354 -13.39 1.83 -4.41
N PHE A 355 -12.14 2.20 -4.71
CA PHE A 355 -10.97 1.58 -4.07
C PHE A 355 -11.05 1.73 -2.55
N ARG A 356 -11.41 2.92 -2.06
CA ARG A 356 -11.53 3.20 -0.62
C ARG A 356 -12.68 2.44 0.02
N GLU A 357 -13.77 2.24 -0.70
CA GLU A 357 -14.94 1.48 -0.24
C GLU A 357 -14.65 -0.02 -0.21
N VAL A 358 -13.94 -0.55 -1.20
CA VAL A 358 -13.67 -1.98 -1.34
C VAL A 358 -12.53 -2.47 -0.45
N LEU A 359 -11.48 -1.66 -0.24
CA LEU A 359 -10.28 -2.07 0.50
C LEU A 359 -10.57 -2.67 1.89
N PRO A 360 -11.46 -2.11 2.74
CA PRO A 360 -11.79 -2.69 4.04
C PRO A 360 -12.42 -4.09 3.98
N HIS A 361 -13.04 -4.46 2.85
CA HIS A 361 -13.68 -5.76 2.64
C HIS A 361 -12.73 -6.84 2.10
N MET A 362 -11.50 -6.46 1.72
CA MET A 362 -10.53 -7.40 1.17
C MET A 362 -9.87 -8.24 2.27
N THR A 363 -9.82 -9.55 2.04
CA THR A 363 -8.93 -10.46 2.78
C THR A 363 -7.48 -10.23 2.37
N GLU A 364 -6.52 -10.66 3.20
CA GLU A 364 -5.09 -10.55 2.92
C GLU A 364 -4.71 -11.21 1.58
N SER A 365 -5.38 -12.30 1.20
CA SER A 365 -5.17 -12.95 -0.09
C SER A 365 -5.71 -12.16 -1.28
N GLN A 366 -6.67 -11.24 -1.09
CA GLN A 366 -7.38 -10.54 -2.16
C GLN A 366 -6.90 -9.12 -2.40
N VAL A 367 -6.11 -8.53 -1.48
CA VAL A 367 -5.67 -7.13 -1.60
C VAL A 367 -4.97 -6.84 -2.93
N HIS A 368 -4.20 -7.79 -3.47
CA HIS A 368 -3.49 -7.64 -4.74
C HIS A 368 -4.42 -7.33 -5.93
N ILE A 369 -5.70 -7.70 -5.86
CA ILE A 369 -6.72 -7.41 -6.89
C ILE A 369 -6.87 -5.89 -7.12
N LEU A 370 -6.67 -5.08 -6.07
CA LEU A 370 -6.84 -3.63 -6.14
C LEU A 370 -5.58 -2.88 -6.58
N PHE A 371 -4.40 -3.47 -6.41
CA PHE A 371 -3.09 -2.84 -6.67
C PHE A 371 -2.58 -3.16 -8.08
N THR A 372 -3.38 -2.80 -9.08
CA THR A 372 -3.12 -3.06 -10.50
C THR A 372 -2.18 -2.01 -11.12
N ALA A 373 -1.59 -2.33 -12.28
CA ALA A 373 -0.71 -1.41 -12.99
C ALA A 373 -1.39 -0.07 -13.37
N PRO A 374 -2.63 -0.02 -13.92
CA PRO A 374 -3.28 1.23 -14.26
C PRO A 374 -3.57 2.10 -13.03
N PHE A 375 -4.13 1.49 -11.96
CA PHE A 375 -4.36 2.17 -10.69
C PHE A 375 -3.09 2.78 -10.13
N MET A 376 -2.00 2.00 -10.02
CA MET A 376 -0.74 2.47 -9.44
C MET A 376 -0.13 3.63 -10.23
N LYS A 377 -0.19 3.60 -11.56
CA LYS A 377 0.26 4.72 -12.41
C LYS A 377 -0.51 6.01 -12.11
N ILE A 378 -1.84 5.93 -12.02
CA ILE A 378 -2.69 7.10 -11.74
C ILE A 378 -2.52 7.60 -10.30
N LEU A 379 -2.42 6.69 -9.33
CA LEU A 379 -2.17 7.01 -7.92
C LEU A 379 -0.88 7.80 -7.77
N VAL A 380 0.23 7.30 -8.33
CA VAL A 380 1.53 7.97 -8.25
C VAL A 380 1.46 9.34 -8.91
N HIS A 381 0.95 9.42 -10.14
CA HIS A 381 0.80 10.69 -10.86
C HIS A 381 -0.04 11.72 -10.07
N ALA A 382 -1.18 11.30 -9.49
CA ALA A 382 -2.06 12.17 -8.72
C ALA A 382 -1.40 12.67 -7.41
N LEU A 383 -0.50 11.90 -6.82
CA LEU A 383 0.23 12.30 -5.61
C LEU A 383 1.44 13.19 -5.91
N SER A 384 2.17 12.94 -7.00
CA SER A 384 3.38 13.69 -7.39
C SER A 384 3.11 15.19 -7.60
N HIS A 385 1.93 15.54 -8.09
CA HIS A 385 1.55 16.91 -8.42
C HIS A 385 0.41 17.40 -7.53
N GLN A 386 0.70 18.37 -6.65
CA GLN A 386 -0.30 18.92 -5.72
C GLN A 386 -1.43 19.69 -6.43
N SER A 387 -1.17 20.20 -7.64
CA SER A 387 -2.14 20.85 -8.50
C SER A 387 -3.00 19.89 -9.34
N ALA A 388 -2.76 18.58 -9.26
CA ALA A 388 -3.58 17.61 -9.97
C ALA A 388 -4.99 17.59 -9.37
N ASP A 389 -6.01 17.54 -10.22
CA ASP A 389 -7.43 17.53 -9.80
C ASP A 389 -7.76 16.38 -8.83
N LEU A 390 -7.09 15.23 -9.01
CA LEU A 390 -7.28 14.03 -8.19
C LEU A 390 -6.42 14.00 -6.92
N HIS A 391 -5.60 15.03 -6.68
CA HIS A 391 -4.62 15.00 -5.57
C HIS A 391 -5.28 14.81 -4.21
N LYS A 392 -6.42 15.48 -3.96
CA LYS A 392 -7.17 15.38 -2.70
C LYS A 392 -7.70 13.96 -2.48
N VAL A 393 -8.34 13.37 -3.49
CA VAL A 393 -8.89 12.01 -3.38
C VAL A 393 -7.78 10.95 -3.31
N ALA A 394 -6.66 11.16 -4.00
CA ALA A 394 -5.48 10.31 -3.91
C ALA A 394 -4.86 10.33 -2.51
N LYS A 395 -4.77 11.51 -1.86
CA LYS A 395 -4.34 11.62 -0.45
C LYS A 395 -5.26 10.86 0.50
N LEU A 396 -6.59 10.99 0.33
CA LEU A 396 -7.56 10.22 1.12
C LEU A 396 -7.44 8.71 0.88
N THR A 397 -7.08 8.31 -0.35
CA THR A 397 -6.83 6.92 -0.71
C THR A 397 -5.59 6.38 -0.01
N ILE A 398 -4.50 7.15 0.02
CA ILE A 398 -3.28 6.80 0.76
C ILE A 398 -3.56 6.68 2.26
N GLN A 399 -4.35 7.58 2.83
CA GLN A 399 -4.75 7.48 4.24
C GLN A 399 -5.54 6.19 4.51
N ALA A 400 -6.46 5.81 3.62
CA ALA A 400 -7.17 4.54 3.72
C ALA A 400 -6.22 3.33 3.63
N ILE A 401 -5.24 3.35 2.71
CA ILE A 401 -4.20 2.32 2.59
C ILE A 401 -3.38 2.21 3.87
N GLN A 402 -2.97 3.34 4.45
CA GLN A 402 -2.22 3.37 5.71
C GLN A 402 -3.04 2.83 6.88
N ASN A 403 -4.32 3.22 6.99
CA ASN A 403 -5.20 2.72 8.04
C ASN A 403 -5.42 1.20 7.92
N PHE A 404 -5.60 0.70 6.69
CA PHE A 404 -5.69 -0.74 6.42
C PHE A 404 -4.40 -1.48 6.81
N ALA A 405 -3.24 -0.93 6.46
CA ALA A 405 -1.94 -1.49 6.81
C ALA A 405 -1.72 -1.55 8.33
N GLN A 406 -2.17 -0.55 9.09
CA GLN A 406 -1.96 -0.46 10.53
C GLN A 406 -2.74 -1.52 11.33
N ALA A 407 -3.78 -2.14 10.75
CA ALA A 407 -4.62 -3.11 11.44
C ALA A 407 -3.88 -4.40 11.88
N SER A 408 -2.85 -4.85 11.14
CA SER A 408 -2.06 -6.03 11.53
C SER A 408 -0.63 -5.99 10.93
N PRO A 409 0.35 -6.67 11.55
CA PRO A 409 1.70 -6.80 10.97
C PRO A 409 1.71 -7.41 9.56
N GLN A 410 0.87 -8.41 9.32
CA GLN A 410 0.73 -9.07 8.01
C GLN A 410 0.25 -8.08 6.94
N ARG A 411 -0.69 -7.19 7.26
CA ARG A 411 -1.17 -6.16 6.33
C ARG A 411 -0.11 -5.10 6.04
N ARG A 412 0.76 -4.77 7.01
CA ARG A 412 1.92 -3.88 6.76
C ARG A 412 2.85 -4.46 5.70
N PHE A 413 3.23 -5.73 5.87
CA PHE A 413 4.05 -6.43 4.88
C PHE A 413 3.37 -6.46 3.51
N LEU A 414 2.11 -6.90 3.47
CA LEU A 414 1.33 -6.96 2.24
C LEU A 414 1.29 -5.62 1.51
N ILE A 415 0.90 -4.53 2.18
CA ILE A 415 0.82 -3.20 1.55
C ILE A 415 2.18 -2.68 1.10
N ALA A 416 3.26 -2.90 1.88
CA ALA A 416 4.61 -2.54 1.46
C ALA A 416 4.99 -3.26 0.16
N THR A 417 4.73 -4.56 0.07
CA THR A 417 4.99 -5.34 -1.16
C THR A 417 4.10 -4.92 -2.33
N GLN A 418 2.86 -4.48 -2.11
CA GLN A 418 2.01 -3.98 -3.21
C GLN A 418 2.48 -2.62 -3.74
N LEU A 419 2.84 -1.69 -2.84
CA LEU A 419 3.27 -0.35 -3.22
C LEU A 419 4.67 -0.31 -3.88
N GLN A 420 5.54 -1.25 -3.54
CA GLN A 420 6.92 -1.33 -4.07
C GLN A 420 7.16 -2.53 -5.01
N GLY A 421 6.16 -3.40 -5.20
CA GLY A 421 6.29 -4.64 -5.98
C GLY A 421 6.02 -4.47 -7.47
N ASN A 422 5.42 -5.50 -8.08
CA ASN A 422 5.35 -5.65 -9.54
C ASN A 422 4.74 -4.45 -10.26
N HIS A 423 3.66 -3.90 -9.71
CA HIS A 423 2.94 -2.74 -10.24
C HIS A 423 3.28 -1.44 -9.50
N GLY A 424 4.08 -1.52 -8.44
CA GLY A 424 4.45 -0.42 -7.59
C GLY A 424 5.62 0.40 -8.11
N GLN A 425 6.05 1.36 -7.28
CA GLN A 425 7.24 2.16 -7.52
C GLN A 425 8.23 1.97 -6.37
N ARG A 426 9.49 1.67 -6.69
CA ARG A 426 10.53 1.45 -5.68
C ARG A 426 10.78 2.67 -4.80
N ASP A 427 10.83 3.84 -5.46
CA ASP A 427 10.98 5.14 -4.82
C ASP A 427 9.62 5.80 -4.58
N PHE A 428 8.61 5.01 -4.19
CA PHE A 428 7.23 5.46 -4.02
C PHE A 428 7.15 6.76 -3.22
N ASP A 429 7.77 6.79 -2.04
CA ASP A 429 7.75 7.93 -1.13
C ASP A 429 8.37 9.19 -1.76
N ARG A 430 9.49 9.03 -2.48
CA ARG A 430 10.16 10.13 -3.20
C ARG A 430 9.28 10.67 -4.34
N LEU A 431 8.73 9.80 -5.17
CA LEU A 431 7.92 10.19 -6.33
C LEU A 431 6.60 10.83 -5.91
N THR A 432 5.98 10.30 -4.86
CA THR A 432 4.68 10.78 -4.35
C THR A 432 4.82 11.92 -3.35
N LYS A 433 6.05 12.26 -2.93
CA LYS A 433 6.34 13.22 -1.85
C LYS A 433 5.59 12.85 -0.56
N THR A 434 5.59 11.56 -0.22
CA THR A 434 4.98 11.02 0.99
C THR A 434 6.02 10.26 1.83
N ARG A 435 5.61 9.74 2.99
CA ARG A 435 6.43 8.85 3.86
C ARG A 435 5.66 7.59 4.19
N VAL A 436 4.90 7.05 3.23
CA VAL A 436 3.97 5.94 3.44
C VAL A 436 4.73 4.67 3.72
N ILE A 437 5.70 4.34 2.86
CA ILE A 437 6.54 3.16 3.01
C ILE A 437 7.34 3.26 4.29
N ASP A 438 8.01 4.39 4.53
CA ASP A 438 8.81 4.59 5.74
C ASP A 438 7.98 4.39 7.02
N THR A 439 6.74 4.90 7.03
CA THR A 439 5.81 4.74 8.17
C THR A 439 5.35 3.29 8.35
N ILE A 440 5.15 2.55 7.26
CA ILE A 440 4.72 1.15 7.30
C ILE A 440 5.89 0.27 7.76
N LEU A 441 7.07 0.44 7.17
CA LEU A 441 8.27 -0.34 7.48
C LEU A 441 8.71 -0.12 8.93
N SER A 442 8.77 1.13 9.41
CA SER A 442 9.20 1.46 10.80
C SER A 442 8.34 0.84 11.90
N LYS A 443 7.15 0.32 11.57
CA LYS A 443 6.23 -0.34 12.51
C LYS A 443 6.14 -1.87 12.30
N MET A 444 6.98 -2.45 11.46
CA MET A 444 7.04 -3.91 11.28
C MET A 444 7.60 -4.60 12.52
N ASP A 445 7.05 -5.77 12.83
CA ASP A 445 7.62 -6.69 13.83
C ASP A 445 8.70 -7.57 13.20
N LEU A 446 9.38 -8.39 14.02
CA LEU A 446 10.50 -9.22 13.55
C LEU A 446 10.09 -10.17 12.42
N GLU A 447 8.91 -10.77 12.53
CA GLU A 447 8.41 -11.72 11.53
C GLU A 447 8.02 -11.02 10.22
N GLY A 448 7.44 -9.81 10.30
CA GLY A 448 7.21 -8.96 9.14
C GLY A 448 8.49 -8.56 8.43
N VAL A 449 9.55 -8.22 9.18
CA VAL A 449 10.88 -7.91 8.61
C VAL A 449 11.48 -9.14 7.92
N ARG A 450 11.41 -10.33 8.53
CA ARG A 450 11.86 -11.59 7.91
C ARG A 450 11.11 -11.91 6.62
N SER A 451 9.78 -11.78 6.65
CA SER A 451 8.93 -11.96 5.47
C SER A 451 9.30 -10.97 4.35
N TYR A 452 9.62 -9.72 4.72
CA TYR A 452 10.05 -8.71 3.77
C TYR A 452 11.43 -8.99 3.16
N ILE A 453 12.40 -9.44 3.95
CA ILE A 453 13.70 -9.89 3.42
C ILE A 453 13.53 -11.11 2.51
N ALA A 454 12.73 -12.09 2.89
CA ALA A 454 12.45 -13.25 2.04
C ALA A 454 11.81 -12.84 0.70
N TYR A 455 10.89 -11.87 0.73
CA TYR A 455 10.33 -11.26 -0.48
C TYR A 455 11.40 -10.57 -1.35
N LEU A 456 12.27 -9.76 -0.76
CA LEU A 456 13.35 -9.07 -1.49
C LEU A 456 14.34 -10.07 -2.13
N ILE A 457 14.70 -11.14 -1.42
CA ILE A 457 15.52 -12.23 -1.96
C ILE A 457 14.79 -12.91 -3.14
N GLY A 458 13.49 -13.16 -3.00
CA GLY A 458 12.65 -13.70 -4.09
C GLY A 458 12.61 -12.79 -5.32
N VAL A 459 12.49 -11.47 -5.13
CA VAL A 459 12.56 -10.48 -6.22
C VAL A 459 13.95 -10.43 -6.86
N PHE A 460 15.02 -10.58 -6.08
CA PHE A 460 16.38 -10.65 -6.62
C PHE A 460 16.56 -11.90 -7.49
N GLN A 461 16.08 -13.05 -7.03
CA GLN A 461 16.17 -14.33 -7.73
C GLN A 461 15.30 -14.33 -8.99
N ASN A 462 14.08 -13.82 -8.92
CA ASN A 462 13.11 -13.77 -10.02
C ASN A 462 12.60 -12.34 -10.23
N PRO A 463 13.41 -11.47 -10.86
CA PRO A 463 13.11 -10.04 -10.99
C PRO A 463 12.01 -9.72 -12.00
N LEU A 464 11.54 -10.65 -12.81
CA LEU A 464 10.44 -10.43 -13.75
C LEU A 464 9.22 -11.24 -13.33
N SER A 465 8.05 -10.60 -13.26
CA SER A 465 6.76 -11.28 -13.06
C SER A 465 6.28 -11.90 -14.38
N LYS A 466 5.44 -12.95 -14.32
CA LYS A 466 4.88 -13.61 -15.52
C LYS A 466 4.25 -12.62 -16.52
N ASP A 467 3.60 -11.57 -16.03
CA ASP A 467 2.92 -10.56 -16.86
C ASP A 467 3.87 -9.52 -17.52
N GLN A 468 5.16 -9.55 -17.22
CA GLN A 468 6.17 -8.63 -17.78
C GLN A 468 7.10 -9.31 -18.78
N ILE A 469 6.76 -10.53 -19.21
CA ILE A 469 7.56 -11.35 -20.14
C ILE A 469 7.23 -11.04 -21.61
N GLU A 470 6.24 -10.21 -21.91
CA GLU A 470 5.98 -9.77 -23.30
C GLU A 470 6.75 -8.48 -23.63
N PRO A 471 7.87 -8.56 -24.38
CA PRO A 471 8.36 -7.40 -25.10
C PRO A 471 7.36 -7.05 -26.21
N ASP A 472 7.06 -5.76 -26.37
CA ASP A 472 6.57 -5.26 -27.65
C ASP A 472 7.63 -5.64 -28.70
N ASN A 473 7.30 -6.56 -29.59
CA ASN A 473 8.23 -7.13 -30.58
C ASN A 473 8.70 -6.13 -31.66
N ASP A 474 8.37 -4.84 -31.51
CA ASP A 474 8.63 -3.76 -32.47
C ASP A 474 9.81 -2.84 -32.08
N GLN A 475 10.54 -3.12 -30.99
CA GLN A 475 11.73 -2.34 -30.60
C GLN A 475 13.04 -3.09 -30.87
N GLU A 476 13.92 -2.51 -31.70
CA GLU A 476 15.26 -3.03 -32.05
C GLU A 476 16.17 -3.29 -30.82
N ASP A 477 15.85 -2.75 -29.63
CA ASP A 477 16.61 -2.85 -28.37
C ASP A 477 15.86 -3.54 -27.19
N ALA A 478 14.83 -4.35 -27.46
CA ALA A 478 14.00 -4.97 -26.41
C ALA A 478 14.80 -5.79 -25.37
N ALA A 479 15.86 -6.49 -25.80
CA ALA A 479 16.71 -7.28 -24.92
C ALA A 479 17.54 -6.42 -23.96
N ALA A 480 18.09 -5.30 -24.44
CA ALA A 480 18.87 -4.37 -23.61
C ALA A 480 17.97 -3.68 -22.56
N THR A 481 16.76 -3.30 -22.96
CA THR A 481 15.75 -2.71 -22.06
C THR A 481 15.34 -3.69 -20.95
N THR A 482 15.15 -4.95 -21.30
CA THR A 482 14.82 -6.02 -20.35
C THR A 482 15.97 -6.28 -19.37
N ALA A 483 17.21 -6.36 -19.87
CA ALA A 483 18.40 -6.52 -19.03
C ALA A 483 18.56 -5.35 -18.04
N GLN A 484 18.33 -4.11 -18.47
CA GLN A 484 18.37 -2.94 -17.60
C GLN A 484 17.27 -2.96 -16.54
N ALA A 485 16.05 -3.39 -16.89
CA ALA A 485 14.95 -3.53 -15.94
C ALA A 485 15.26 -4.58 -14.85
N ILE A 486 15.83 -5.73 -15.25
CA ILE A 486 16.32 -6.79 -14.36
C ILE A 486 17.37 -6.25 -13.39
N LEU A 487 18.44 -5.64 -13.93
CA LEU A 487 19.53 -5.08 -13.13
C LEU A 487 19.00 -4.09 -12.10
N THR A 488 18.10 -3.19 -12.52
CA THR A 488 17.55 -2.17 -11.64
C THR A 488 16.73 -2.79 -10.52
N ARG A 489 15.97 -3.88 -10.79
CA ARG A 489 15.19 -4.59 -9.76
C ARG A 489 16.07 -5.32 -8.76
N ARG A 490 17.11 -6.01 -9.23
CA ARG A 490 18.10 -6.68 -8.35
C ARG A 490 18.86 -5.70 -7.48
N ARG A 491 19.34 -4.59 -8.07
CA ARG A 491 20.03 -3.53 -7.34
C ARG A 491 19.14 -2.95 -6.24
N TRP A 492 17.86 -2.72 -6.53
CA TRP A 492 16.91 -2.25 -5.53
C TRP A 492 16.66 -3.27 -4.42
N ALA A 493 16.48 -4.56 -4.76
CA ALA A 493 16.25 -5.59 -3.75
C ALA A 493 17.44 -5.67 -2.77
N ASN A 494 18.65 -5.72 -3.31
CA ASN A 494 19.88 -5.72 -2.51
C ASN A 494 20.04 -4.44 -1.67
N GLY A 495 19.81 -3.26 -2.25
CA GLY A 495 19.89 -1.99 -1.53
C GLY A 495 18.82 -1.83 -0.45
N SER A 496 17.63 -2.41 -0.66
CA SER A 496 16.54 -2.41 0.32
C SER A 496 16.87 -3.29 1.52
N SER A 497 17.44 -4.47 1.31
CA SER A 497 17.97 -5.31 2.38
C SER A 497 19.01 -4.56 3.23
N MET A 498 19.88 -3.78 2.58
CA MET A 498 20.88 -2.98 3.28
C MET A 498 20.27 -1.80 4.06
N THR A 499 19.23 -1.17 3.53
CA THR A 499 18.47 -0.11 4.22
C THR A 499 17.78 -0.64 5.49
N ILE A 500 17.23 -1.85 5.44
CA ILE A 500 16.64 -2.53 6.60
C ILE A 500 17.70 -2.76 7.68
N LEU A 501 18.89 -3.23 7.29
CA LEU A 501 19.99 -3.43 8.21
C LEU A 501 20.43 -2.13 8.89
N ARG A 502 20.48 -1.02 8.15
CA ARG A 502 20.85 0.32 8.66
C ARG A 502 19.79 0.94 9.56
N ASN A 503 18.53 0.53 9.47
CA ASN A 503 17.45 1.14 10.25
C ASN A 503 17.43 0.61 11.69
N ASN A 504 17.87 1.44 12.63
CA ASN A 504 17.96 1.10 14.06
C ASN A 504 16.60 0.84 14.74
N HIS A 505 15.50 1.29 14.15
CA HIS A 505 14.17 1.15 14.74
C HIS A 505 13.51 -0.21 14.42
N LEU A 506 14.04 -0.95 13.44
CA LEU A 506 13.49 -2.23 13.06
C LEU A 506 14.00 -3.36 13.96
N PRO A 507 13.13 -4.29 14.38
CA PRO A 507 13.56 -5.48 15.10
C PRO A 507 14.36 -6.39 14.17
N LYS A 508 15.54 -6.81 14.63
CA LYS A 508 16.51 -7.63 13.89
C LYS A 508 17.15 -8.63 14.86
N ASP A 509 17.51 -9.81 14.36
CA ASP A 509 18.19 -10.84 15.12
C ASP A 509 19.37 -11.44 14.34
N GLU A 510 20.17 -12.29 15.00
CA GLU A 510 21.35 -12.90 14.38
C GLU A 510 21.00 -13.72 13.14
N ALA A 511 19.84 -14.39 13.13
CA ALA A 511 19.36 -15.16 11.99
C ALA A 511 19.15 -14.27 10.76
N LEU A 512 18.53 -13.09 10.93
CA LEU A 512 18.34 -12.12 9.86
C LEU A 512 19.67 -11.58 9.31
N PHE A 513 20.59 -11.20 10.20
CA PHE A 513 21.94 -10.76 9.80
C PHE A 513 22.66 -11.84 8.99
N THR A 514 22.61 -13.08 9.47
CA THR A 514 23.22 -14.23 8.80
C THR A 514 22.57 -14.47 7.43
N GLN A 515 21.25 -14.41 7.34
CA GLN A 515 20.54 -14.62 6.08
C GLN A 515 20.96 -13.60 5.02
N ILE A 516 21.06 -12.32 5.38
CA ILE A 516 21.44 -11.25 4.44
C ILE A 516 22.93 -11.35 4.06
N LEU A 517 23.81 -11.63 5.03
CA LEU A 517 25.23 -11.85 4.78
C LEU A 517 25.44 -13.01 3.79
N MET A 518 24.77 -14.13 4.02
CA MET A 518 24.88 -15.32 3.18
C MET A 518 24.26 -15.10 1.79
N HIS A 519 23.18 -14.33 1.68
CA HIS A 519 22.64 -13.91 0.39
C HIS A 519 23.70 -13.17 -0.44
N TYR A 520 24.36 -12.16 0.13
CA TYR A 520 25.40 -11.41 -0.60
C TYR A 520 26.63 -12.27 -0.92
N LEU A 521 27.04 -13.15 -0.01
CA LEU A 521 28.17 -14.07 -0.19
C LEU A 521 27.91 -15.05 -1.34
N VAL A 522 26.80 -15.77 -1.28
CA VAL A 522 26.48 -16.84 -2.23
C VAL A 522 26.28 -16.27 -3.64
N HIS A 523 25.57 -15.14 -3.78
CA HIS A 523 25.32 -14.52 -5.07
C HIS A 523 26.49 -13.66 -5.60
N GLY A 524 27.43 -13.27 -4.73
CA GLY A 524 28.59 -12.47 -5.11
C GLY A 524 29.79 -13.30 -5.56
N PHE A 525 30.10 -14.40 -4.88
CA PHE A 525 31.35 -15.14 -5.08
C PHE A 525 31.20 -16.47 -5.82
N PHE A 526 29.99 -17.05 -5.89
CA PHE A 526 29.78 -18.39 -6.43
C PHE A 526 28.90 -18.41 -7.67
N VAL A 527 29.12 -19.40 -8.53
CA VAL A 527 28.21 -19.77 -9.62
C VAL A 527 27.22 -20.79 -9.08
N LEU A 528 25.93 -20.44 -9.09
CA LEU A 528 24.90 -21.31 -8.55
C LEU A 528 24.44 -22.34 -9.59
N PRO A 529 24.44 -23.64 -9.25
CA PRO A 529 23.85 -24.67 -10.09
C PRO A 529 22.33 -24.51 -10.15
N SER A 530 21.73 -25.11 -11.19
CA SER A 530 20.27 -25.13 -11.36
C SER A 530 19.51 -25.78 -10.20
N THR A 531 20.16 -26.69 -9.47
CA THR A 531 19.63 -27.32 -8.24
C THR A 531 20.49 -26.92 -7.06
N ILE A 532 19.90 -26.19 -6.11
CA ILE A 532 20.62 -25.69 -4.94
C ILE A 532 20.89 -26.85 -3.96
N PRO A 533 22.15 -27.03 -3.50
CA PRO A 533 22.47 -27.99 -2.45
C PRO A 533 21.66 -27.78 -1.17
N ALA A 534 21.25 -28.86 -0.50
CA ALA A 534 20.39 -28.81 0.70
C ALA A 534 20.97 -27.98 1.86
N HIS A 535 22.30 -27.88 2.00
CA HIS A 535 22.90 -27.04 3.04
C HIS A 535 22.78 -25.54 2.75
N LEU A 536 22.52 -25.16 1.49
CA LEU A 536 22.34 -23.77 1.04
C LEU A 536 20.88 -23.35 0.95
N SER A 537 19.92 -24.27 1.11
CA SER A 537 18.49 -23.98 0.98
C SER A 537 17.99 -22.93 1.99
N ASN A 538 18.71 -22.77 3.10
CA ASN A 538 18.42 -21.76 4.13
C ASN A 538 18.79 -20.33 3.68
N TYR A 539 19.63 -20.18 2.66
CA TYR A 539 20.16 -18.89 2.20
C TYR A 539 19.70 -18.55 0.79
N CYS A 540 19.51 -19.56 -0.05
CA CYS A 540 19.09 -19.41 -1.43
C CYS A 540 18.06 -20.51 -1.77
N SER A 541 16.80 -20.11 -1.99
CA SER A 541 15.75 -21.07 -2.32
C SER A 541 15.82 -21.59 -3.77
N ALA A 542 16.40 -20.81 -4.68
CA ALA A 542 16.57 -21.14 -6.09
C ALA A 542 17.68 -20.32 -6.75
N ALA A 543 18.31 -20.86 -7.79
CA ALA A 543 19.26 -20.10 -8.60
C ALA A 543 18.56 -18.90 -9.27
N PRO A 544 19.22 -17.73 -9.37
CA PRO A 544 18.64 -16.56 -10.04
C PRO A 544 18.27 -16.86 -11.48
N SER A 545 17.06 -16.45 -11.88
CA SER A 545 16.54 -16.57 -13.23
C SER A 545 16.10 -15.20 -13.74
N PRO A 546 16.76 -14.63 -14.76
CA PRO A 546 17.89 -15.19 -15.52
C PRO A 546 19.21 -15.26 -14.71
N PRO A 547 20.25 -15.98 -15.16
CA PRO A 547 21.53 -16.03 -14.46
C PRO A 547 22.15 -14.63 -14.22
N LEU A 548 22.95 -14.49 -13.15
CA LEU A 548 23.63 -13.23 -12.84
C LEU A 548 24.78 -12.95 -13.81
N THR A 549 24.93 -11.70 -14.19
CA THR A 549 26.13 -11.14 -14.85
C THR A 549 27.24 -10.87 -13.84
N ASP A 550 28.48 -10.69 -14.31
CA ASP A 550 29.61 -10.34 -13.43
C ASP A 550 29.41 -8.99 -12.74
N ALA A 551 28.80 -8.03 -13.43
CA ALA A 551 28.46 -6.72 -12.85
C ALA A 551 27.44 -6.83 -11.71
N GLU A 552 26.41 -7.69 -11.85
CA GLU A 552 25.45 -7.95 -10.78
C GLU A 552 26.07 -8.69 -9.58
N ALA A 553 26.97 -9.63 -9.85
CA ALA A 553 27.73 -10.31 -8.81
C ALA A 553 28.65 -9.33 -8.05
N GLN A 554 29.32 -8.40 -8.75
CA GLN A 554 30.12 -7.34 -8.11
C GLN A 554 29.27 -6.47 -7.19
N ILE A 555 28.04 -6.11 -7.58
CA ILE A 555 27.13 -5.38 -6.70
C ILE A 555 26.87 -6.16 -5.40
N CYS A 556 26.73 -7.49 -5.47
CA CYS A 556 26.57 -8.32 -4.28
C CYS A 556 27.84 -8.33 -3.41
N ARG A 557 29.03 -8.42 -4.01
CA ARG A 557 30.32 -8.34 -3.30
C ARG A 557 30.52 -7.00 -2.60
N ASN A 558 30.15 -5.89 -3.24
CA ASN A 558 30.20 -4.57 -2.61
C ASN A 558 29.28 -4.50 -1.38
N HIS A 559 28.04 -5.02 -1.49
CA HIS A 559 27.14 -5.10 -0.34
C HIS A 559 27.65 -6.05 0.75
N PHE A 560 28.33 -7.15 0.38
CA PHE A 560 28.96 -8.08 1.31
C PHE A 560 30.03 -7.40 2.17
N PHE A 561 30.93 -6.60 1.58
CA PHE A 561 31.91 -5.87 2.37
C PHE A 561 31.28 -4.72 3.17
N ALA A 562 30.36 -3.96 2.56
CA ALA A 562 29.63 -2.89 3.24
C ALA A 562 28.80 -3.39 4.44
N PHE A 563 28.38 -4.66 4.45
CA PHE A 563 27.66 -5.28 5.56
C PHE A 563 28.43 -5.19 6.88
N PHE A 564 29.75 -5.41 6.84
CA PHE A 564 30.60 -5.36 8.05
C PHE A 564 30.62 -3.96 8.68
N ASN A 565 30.59 -2.91 7.86
CA ASN A 565 30.46 -1.53 8.34
C ASN A 565 29.12 -1.29 9.06
N VAL A 566 28.03 -1.81 8.49
CA VAL A 566 26.68 -1.63 9.07
C VAL A 566 26.55 -2.36 10.39
N ILE A 567 27.06 -3.59 10.47
CA ILE A 567 27.08 -4.37 11.71
C ILE A 567 27.75 -3.59 12.84
N LYS A 568 28.95 -3.05 12.62
CA LYS A 568 29.65 -2.27 13.65
C LYS A 568 28.79 -1.11 14.17
N ALA A 569 28.19 -0.34 13.25
CA ALA A 569 27.34 0.78 13.60
C ALA A 569 26.11 0.36 14.42
N GLN A 570 25.45 -0.75 14.07
CA GLN A 570 24.30 -1.27 14.80
C GLN A 570 24.66 -1.65 16.25
N PHE A 571 25.80 -2.31 16.45
CA PHE A 571 26.23 -2.74 17.78
C PHE A 571 26.66 -1.56 18.66
N ILE A 572 27.36 -0.55 18.11
CA ILE A 572 27.69 0.69 18.84
C ILE A 572 26.42 1.41 19.34
N HIS A 573 25.38 1.49 18.51
CA HIS A 573 24.09 2.09 18.91
C HIS A 573 23.40 1.28 20.02
N SER A 574 23.47 -0.05 19.97
CA SER A 574 22.90 -0.91 21.01
C SER A 574 23.59 -0.73 22.36
N GLU A 575 24.91 -0.56 22.36
CA GLU A 575 25.72 -0.40 23.56
C GLU A 575 25.52 0.98 24.21
N THR A 576 25.52 2.05 23.41
CA THR A 576 25.22 3.41 23.88
C THR A 576 23.80 3.55 24.43
N ALA A 577 22.80 2.92 23.79
CA ALA A 577 21.42 2.89 24.29
C ALA A 577 21.30 2.15 25.64
N ARG A 578 22.03 1.05 25.80
CA ARG A 578 22.07 0.29 27.06
C ARG A 578 22.74 1.08 28.19
N GLN A 579 23.87 1.74 27.92
CA GLN A 579 24.55 2.61 28.89
C GLN A 579 23.65 3.78 29.33
N ALA A 580 22.88 4.37 28.40
CA ALA A 580 21.92 5.42 28.71
C ALA A 580 20.71 4.93 29.54
N ALA A 581 20.27 3.68 29.34
CA ALA A 581 19.22 3.05 30.15
C ALA A 581 19.69 2.71 31.56
N GLU A 582 20.92 2.21 31.71
CA GLU A 582 21.55 1.94 33.01
C GLU A 582 21.81 3.23 33.81
N ALA A 583 22.15 4.34 33.14
CA ALA A 583 22.31 5.65 33.77
C ALA A 583 20.99 6.30 34.25
N ASN A 584 19.86 5.90 33.68
CA ASN A 584 18.52 6.42 34.02
C ASN A 584 17.72 5.48 34.95
N ALA A 585 18.31 4.39 35.44
CA ALA A 585 17.66 3.52 36.41
C ALA A 585 17.50 4.22 37.78
N PRO A 586 16.32 4.18 38.42
CA PRO A 586 16.10 4.88 39.69
C PRO A 586 17.03 4.35 40.79
N ALA A 587 17.81 5.27 41.37
CA ALA A 587 18.75 5.01 42.45
C ALA A 587 18.02 4.79 43.78
N ASP A 588 17.46 3.60 43.97
CA ASP A 588 16.82 3.21 45.23
C ASP A 588 17.47 1.92 45.76
N ARG A 589 18.72 2.05 46.24
CA ARG A 589 19.36 1.10 47.17
C ARG A 589 20.27 1.86 48.16
N PRO A 590 20.26 1.48 49.45
CA PRO A 590 20.92 2.22 50.51
C PRO A 590 22.44 2.21 50.36
N GLU A 591 23.05 3.35 50.69
CA GLU A 591 24.48 3.63 50.62
C GLU A 591 25.28 2.75 51.58
N ASP A 592 26.00 1.75 51.05
CA ASP A 592 27.14 1.15 51.73
C ASP A 592 28.44 1.62 51.04
N GLN A 593 29.15 2.53 51.71
CA GLN A 593 30.48 3.03 51.36
C GLN A 593 31.54 1.91 51.49
N ALA A 594 31.54 0.95 50.58
CA ALA A 594 32.63 -0.02 50.41
C ALA A 594 32.82 -0.52 48.97
N ASN A 595 32.00 -0.10 48.00
CA ASN A 595 31.88 -0.79 46.71
C ASN A 595 32.23 0.01 45.44
N SER A 596 33.02 1.10 45.51
CA SER A 596 33.50 1.76 44.28
C SER A 596 34.40 0.81 43.44
N THR A 597 35.10 -0.11 44.09
CA THR A 597 35.89 -1.15 43.42
C THR A 597 35.04 -2.31 42.90
N ALA A 598 33.87 -2.60 43.50
CA ALA A 598 32.97 -3.64 43.01
C ALA A 598 32.11 -3.16 41.83
N ALA A 599 31.65 -1.91 41.84
CA ALA A 599 31.00 -1.29 40.69
C ALA A 599 31.98 -1.11 39.52
N SER A 600 33.21 -0.69 39.79
CA SER A 600 34.28 -0.63 38.78
C SER A 600 34.71 -2.02 38.27
N ARG A 601 34.75 -3.05 39.13
CA ARG A 601 35.00 -4.44 38.72
C ARG A 601 33.80 -5.07 38.01
N ALA A 602 32.57 -4.69 38.33
CA ALA A 602 31.37 -5.08 37.59
C ALA A 602 31.36 -4.41 36.22
N GLN A 603 31.70 -3.11 36.13
CA GLN A 603 31.91 -2.40 34.86
C GLN A 603 33.02 -3.07 34.04
N ALA A 604 34.16 -3.39 34.65
CA ALA A 604 35.27 -4.07 33.99
C ALA A 604 34.95 -5.53 33.63
N ALA A 605 34.16 -6.25 34.43
CA ALA A 605 33.69 -7.59 34.14
C ALA A 605 32.58 -7.60 33.09
N ILE A 606 31.76 -6.56 33.00
CA ILE A 606 30.77 -6.35 31.94
C ILE A 606 31.49 -6.02 30.63
N VAL A 607 32.42 -5.06 30.63
CA VAL A 607 33.31 -4.75 29.48
C VAL A 607 34.12 -5.98 29.05
N LYS A 608 34.57 -6.81 30.00
CA LYS A 608 35.23 -8.08 29.73
C LYS A 608 34.27 -9.16 29.20
N SER A 609 33.04 -9.23 29.69
CA SER A 609 32.00 -10.14 29.18
C SER A 609 31.48 -9.73 27.80
N VAL A 610 31.54 -8.43 27.46
CA VAL A 610 31.25 -7.90 26.11
C VAL A 610 32.38 -8.27 25.13
N ARG A 611 33.63 -8.39 25.61
CA ARG A 611 34.73 -9.00 24.85
C ARG A 611 34.62 -10.52 24.70
N GLU A 612 33.87 -11.21 25.57
CA GLU A 612 33.82 -12.67 25.64
C GLU A 612 32.52 -13.29 25.05
N ASN A 613 31.41 -12.54 24.98
CA ASN A 613 30.22 -12.89 24.19
C ASN A 613 30.26 -12.14 22.85
N ASP A 614 31.06 -12.67 21.92
CA ASP A 614 31.45 -12.03 20.67
C ASP A 614 30.28 -11.97 19.66
N THR A 615 29.58 -10.84 19.60
CA THR A 615 28.70 -10.40 18.49
C THR A 615 29.32 -9.19 17.79
N SER A 616 30.61 -9.27 17.51
CA SER A 616 31.37 -8.21 16.87
C SER A 616 31.46 -8.44 15.35
N VAL A 617 31.96 -7.44 14.62
CA VAL A 617 32.32 -7.57 13.19
C VAL A 617 33.16 -8.83 12.95
N ASN A 618 34.05 -9.18 13.89
CA ASN A 618 34.88 -10.37 13.85
C ASN A 618 34.06 -11.66 13.70
N THR A 619 32.97 -11.78 14.44
CA THR A 619 32.08 -12.96 14.40
C THR A 619 31.52 -13.19 13.01
N TYR A 620 31.05 -12.12 12.36
CA TYR A 620 30.45 -12.23 11.03
C TYR A 620 31.50 -12.42 9.93
N VAL A 621 32.69 -11.82 10.07
CA VAL A 621 33.83 -12.07 9.16
C VAL A 621 34.26 -13.54 9.24
N LEU A 622 34.42 -14.08 10.46
CA LEU A 622 34.77 -15.49 10.67
C LEU A 622 33.68 -16.44 10.17
N LYS A 623 32.40 -16.13 10.45
CA LYS A 623 31.25 -16.91 9.97
C LYS A 623 31.19 -16.95 8.43
N ALA A 624 31.45 -15.82 7.77
CA ALA A 624 31.53 -15.78 6.32
C ALA A 624 32.67 -16.64 5.77
N LEU A 625 33.86 -16.57 6.38
CA LEU A 625 35.01 -17.37 5.96
C LEU A 625 34.81 -18.86 6.19
N GLU A 626 34.19 -19.24 7.31
CA GLU A 626 33.84 -20.63 7.62
C GLU A 626 32.92 -21.18 6.52
N GLU A 627 31.84 -20.47 6.19
CA GLU A 627 30.92 -20.86 5.12
C GLU A 627 31.61 -20.97 3.76
N ILE A 628 32.44 -19.99 3.37
CA ILE A 628 33.24 -20.09 2.14
C ILE A 628 34.14 -21.32 2.14
N SER A 629 34.80 -21.61 3.26
CA SER A 629 35.68 -22.78 3.39
C SER A 629 34.92 -24.09 3.26
N HIS A 630 33.64 -24.12 3.64
CA HIS A 630 32.75 -25.24 3.36
C HIS A 630 32.33 -25.33 1.89
N LEU A 631 32.10 -24.19 1.24
CA LEU A 631 31.61 -24.10 -0.13
C LEU A 631 32.67 -24.29 -1.21
N VAL A 632 33.95 -23.99 -0.97
CA VAL A 632 35.04 -24.13 -1.96
C VAL A 632 35.58 -25.58 -2.05
N LYS A 633 35.09 -26.50 -1.21
CA LYS A 633 35.54 -27.91 -1.20
C LYS A 633 35.23 -28.62 -2.53
N PRO A 634 35.91 -29.73 -2.88
CA PRO A 634 35.74 -30.45 -4.17
C PRO A 634 34.34 -31.07 -4.43
N LYS A 635 33.37 -30.89 -3.52
CA LYS A 635 31.94 -31.22 -3.70
C LYS A 635 31.02 -30.01 -3.49
N GLY A 636 31.61 -28.82 -3.47
CA GLY A 636 30.98 -27.54 -3.18
C GLY A 636 30.62 -26.78 -4.46
N LEU A 637 30.57 -25.46 -4.38
CA LEU A 637 30.21 -24.56 -5.48
C LEU A 637 31.46 -24.04 -6.21
N ASP A 638 31.31 -23.81 -7.51
CA ASP A 638 32.35 -23.17 -8.30
C ASP A 638 32.44 -21.68 -7.96
N LEU A 639 33.66 -21.19 -7.72
CA LEU A 639 33.92 -19.77 -7.60
C LEU A 639 33.67 -19.09 -8.94
N ARG A 640 33.01 -17.93 -8.92
CA ARG A 640 32.80 -17.11 -10.12
C ARG A 640 34.13 -16.60 -10.68
N GLN A 641 35.07 -16.27 -9.80
CA GLN A 641 36.45 -16.00 -10.16
C GLN A 641 37.33 -17.13 -9.59
N PRO A 642 37.79 -18.07 -10.42
CA PRO A 642 38.66 -19.14 -9.95
C PRO A 642 40.00 -18.57 -9.50
N LEU A 643 40.53 -19.09 -8.40
CA LEU A 643 41.86 -18.74 -7.90
C LEU A 643 42.93 -19.41 -8.76
N ASP A 644 43.99 -18.68 -9.10
CA ASP A 644 45.17 -19.24 -9.74
C ASP A 644 46.09 -19.96 -8.73
N GLY A 645 47.20 -20.54 -9.19
CA GLY A 645 48.05 -21.36 -8.33
C GLY A 645 48.69 -20.60 -7.15
N GLU A 646 48.96 -19.30 -7.31
CA GLU A 646 49.54 -18.47 -6.25
C GLU A 646 48.46 -18.02 -5.27
N ALA A 647 47.33 -17.52 -5.77
CA ALA A 647 46.18 -17.13 -4.95
C ALA A 647 45.55 -18.33 -4.21
N GLU A 648 45.47 -19.51 -4.82
CA GLU A 648 44.95 -20.73 -4.17
C GLU A 648 45.88 -21.17 -3.02
N SER A 649 47.20 -21.01 -3.20
CA SER A 649 48.18 -21.27 -2.15
C SER A 649 48.04 -20.27 -1.00
N ALA A 650 47.93 -18.98 -1.32
CA ALA A 650 47.71 -17.91 -0.33
C ALA A 650 46.40 -18.14 0.45
N PHE A 651 45.31 -18.47 -0.25
CA PHE A 651 44.01 -18.79 0.35
C PHE A 651 44.10 -19.95 1.35
N LYS A 652 44.75 -21.06 0.97
CA LYS A 652 44.94 -22.22 1.85
C LYS A 652 45.79 -21.89 3.07
N GLN A 653 46.88 -21.14 2.89
CA GLN A 653 47.78 -20.75 3.97
C GLN A 653 47.11 -19.79 4.96
N ALA A 654 46.40 -18.78 4.47
CA ALA A 654 45.67 -17.82 5.30
C ALA A 654 44.52 -18.49 6.06
N THR A 655 43.72 -19.33 5.41
CA THR A 655 42.64 -20.09 6.08
C THR A 655 43.19 -21.01 7.17
N ALA A 656 44.27 -21.74 6.89
CA ALA A 656 44.93 -22.58 7.89
C ALA A 656 45.50 -21.76 9.06
N MET A 657 45.99 -20.54 8.80
CA MET A 657 46.43 -19.61 9.84
C MET A 657 45.25 -19.15 10.72
N VAL A 658 44.11 -18.80 10.13
CA VAL A 658 42.89 -18.44 10.89
C VAL A 658 42.46 -19.58 11.81
N ASP A 659 42.44 -20.81 11.32
CA ASP A 659 42.11 -22.02 12.11
C ASP A 659 43.12 -22.29 13.22
N SER A 660 44.40 -22.06 12.94
CA SER A 660 45.49 -22.19 13.93
C SER A 660 45.34 -21.17 15.05
N LEU A 661 45.04 -19.91 14.71
CA LEU A 661 44.86 -18.82 15.66
C LEU A 661 43.55 -18.92 16.46
N GLY A 662 42.58 -19.69 15.99
CA GLY A 662 41.35 -19.99 16.74
C GLY A 662 41.51 -21.00 17.87
N LYS A 663 42.65 -21.73 17.94
CA LYS A 663 42.90 -22.76 18.97
C LYS A 663 43.64 -22.16 20.18
N PRO A 664 43.42 -22.69 21.41
CA PRO A 664 44.11 -22.21 22.60
C PRO A 664 45.63 -22.45 22.52
N ARG A 665 46.45 -21.40 22.70
CA ARG A 665 47.93 -21.44 22.61
C ARG A 665 48.58 -21.26 23.98
N ARG A 666 49.60 -22.09 24.28
CA ARG A 666 50.30 -22.10 25.59
C ARG A 666 51.43 -21.05 25.70
N LYS A 667 52.03 -20.63 24.58
CA LYS A 667 53.09 -19.59 24.49
C LYS A 667 53.03 -18.92 23.12
N SER A 668 52.74 -17.62 23.05
CA SER A 668 52.83 -16.81 21.83
C SER A 668 53.36 -15.43 22.18
N THR A 669 54.29 -14.91 21.37
CA THR A 669 54.82 -13.55 21.52
C THR A 669 53.86 -12.50 20.95
N ALA A 670 52.88 -12.91 20.15
CA ALA A 670 51.76 -12.08 19.73
C ALA A 670 50.79 -11.76 20.89
N GLY A 671 50.74 -12.62 21.93
CA GLY A 671 49.98 -12.36 23.16
C GLY A 671 48.52 -11.95 22.90
N ASN A 672 48.14 -10.76 23.35
CA ASN A 672 46.78 -10.23 23.21
C ASN A 672 46.39 -9.82 21.78
N ARG A 673 47.33 -9.83 20.82
CA ARG A 673 47.11 -9.44 19.40
C ARG A 673 46.60 -10.58 18.53
N ILE A 674 46.57 -11.81 19.05
CA ILE A 674 46.10 -12.99 18.31
C ILE A 674 44.70 -12.78 17.69
N PRO A 675 43.70 -12.19 18.38
CA PRO A 675 42.41 -11.89 17.77
C PRO A 675 42.50 -10.95 16.56
N SER A 676 43.33 -9.90 16.63
CA SER A 676 43.51 -8.93 15.55
C SER A 676 44.23 -9.54 14.35
N PHE A 677 45.23 -10.39 14.57
CA PHE A 677 45.84 -11.18 13.50
C PHE A 677 44.85 -12.18 12.88
N ARG A 678 44.04 -12.85 13.71
CA ARG A 678 43.01 -13.78 13.22
C ARG A 678 41.99 -13.06 12.34
N LEU A 679 41.54 -11.88 12.77
CA LEU A 679 40.63 -11.03 12.00
C LEU A 679 41.28 -10.53 10.71
N LEU A 680 42.55 -10.09 10.77
CA LEU A 680 43.32 -9.67 9.59
C LEU A 680 43.40 -10.79 8.55
N PHE A 681 43.86 -11.97 8.93
CA PHE A 681 43.96 -13.10 8.00
C PHE A 681 42.60 -13.50 7.46
N ALA A 682 41.56 -13.51 8.30
CA ALA A 682 40.23 -13.84 7.84
C ALA A 682 39.73 -12.83 6.80
N TYR A 683 39.94 -11.54 7.07
CA TYR A 683 39.51 -10.47 6.20
C TYR A 683 40.30 -10.38 4.88
N LEU A 684 41.62 -10.50 4.92
CA LEU A 684 42.47 -10.60 3.73
C LEU A 684 42.06 -11.80 2.87
N THR A 685 41.71 -12.94 3.48
CA THR A 685 41.22 -14.12 2.75
C THR A 685 39.90 -13.84 2.03
N LEU A 686 38.99 -13.07 2.64
CA LEU A 686 37.76 -12.65 1.97
C LEU A 686 38.03 -11.67 0.81
N MET A 687 38.95 -10.71 0.98
CA MET A 687 39.35 -9.77 -0.07
C MET A 687 40.06 -10.46 -1.23
N LEU A 688 40.83 -11.52 -0.96
CA LEU A 688 41.49 -12.35 -1.97
C LEU A 688 40.49 -12.99 -2.94
N LEU A 689 39.26 -13.28 -2.51
CA LEU A 689 38.21 -13.83 -3.37
C LEU A 689 37.55 -12.78 -4.27
N ASP A 690 37.66 -11.50 -3.94
CA ASP A 690 37.13 -10.40 -4.76
C ASP A 690 38.20 -9.90 -5.76
N ASN A 691 39.46 -9.79 -5.31
CA ASN A 691 40.58 -9.28 -6.11
C ASN A 691 41.84 -10.14 -5.90
N PRO A 692 41.91 -11.35 -6.49
CA PRO A 692 42.99 -12.30 -6.21
C PRO A 692 44.37 -11.77 -6.59
N THR A 693 44.47 -10.99 -7.66
CA THR A 693 45.74 -10.44 -8.16
C THR A 693 46.33 -9.37 -7.25
N GLU A 694 45.48 -8.54 -6.62
CA GLU A 694 45.95 -7.43 -5.77
C GLU A 694 46.26 -7.89 -4.35
N VAL A 695 45.53 -8.87 -3.83
CA VAL A 695 45.56 -9.22 -2.40
C VAL A 695 46.48 -10.42 -2.10
N THR A 696 46.94 -11.16 -3.12
CA THR A 696 47.84 -12.30 -2.91
C THR A 696 49.14 -11.87 -2.21
N ASP A 697 49.74 -10.77 -2.65
CA ASP A 697 50.97 -10.26 -2.05
C ASP A 697 50.72 -9.76 -0.62
N ASP A 698 49.63 -9.02 -0.39
CA ASP A 698 49.18 -8.55 0.94
C ASP A 698 49.05 -9.73 1.94
N VAL A 699 48.46 -10.85 1.50
CA VAL A 699 48.30 -12.07 2.32
C VAL A 699 49.66 -12.66 2.68
N MET A 700 50.55 -12.79 1.69
CA MET A 700 51.87 -13.40 1.89
C MET A 700 52.76 -12.52 2.76
N GLU A 701 52.67 -11.19 2.62
CA GLU A 701 53.35 -10.22 3.46
C GLU A 701 52.84 -10.27 4.91
N ALA A 702 51.52 -10.29 5.12
CA ALA A 702 50.93 -10.42 6.45
C ALA A 702 51.34 -11.75 7.14
N LEU A 703 51.38 -12.85 6.39
CA LEU A 703 51.84 -14.16 6.91
C LEU A 703 53.32 -14.12 7.32
N THR A 704 54.14 -13.43 6.54
CA THR A 704 55.58 -13.25 6.83
C THR A 704 55.77 -12.38 8.07
N CYS A 705 55.08 -11.24 8.16
CA CYS A 705 55.12 -10.35 9.32
C CYS A 705 54.70 -11.09 10.60
N PHE A 706 53.61 -11.86 10.54
CA PHE A 706 53.17 -12.65 11.68
C PHE A 706 54.19 -13.72 12.10
N ALA A 707 54.85 -14.40 11.16
CA ALA A 707 55.88 -15.40 11.48
C ALA A 707 57.10 -14.78 12.18
N GLU A 708 57.45 -13.54 11.85
CA GLU A 708 58.56 -12.81 12.46
C GLU A 708 58.18 -12.23 13.84
N ILE A 709 56.94 -11.76 14.01
CA ILE A 709 56.38 -11.24 15.27
C ILE A 709 56.08 -12.37 16.27
N ASP A 710 55.51 -13.48 15.80
CA ASP A 710 55.19 -14.66 16.60
C ASP A 710 56.26 -15.74 16.44
N ARG A 711 57.35 -15.63 17.22
CA ARG A 711 58.48 -16.59 17.23
C ARG A 711 58.09 -18.04 17.58
N SER A 712 56.80 -18.30 17.85
CA SER A 712 56.21 -19.62 18.11
C SER A 712 55.52 -20.26 16.88
N SER A 713 55.39 -19.54 15.77
CA SER A 713 54.64 -19.93 14.57
C SER A 713 55.60 -20.34 13.43
N LYS A 714 56.03 -21.60 13.39
CA LYS A 714 56.45 -22.23 12.13
C LYS A 714 55.36 -23.18 11.65
N PRO A 715 54.53 -22.80 10.67
CA PRO A 715 53.72 -23.76 9.93
C PRO A 715 54.66 -24.61 9.07
N SER A 716 54.48 -25.93 9.09
CA SER A 716 55.20 -26.86 8.21
C SER A 716 54.72 -26.67 6.77
N GLY A 717 55.44 -25.89 5.94
CA GLY A 717 55.16 -25.88 4.50
C GLY A 717 55.65 -24.71 3.63
N MET A 718 56.39 -23.72 4.14
CA MET A 718 56.81 -22.58 3.29
C MET A 718 58.24 -22.75 2.75
N THR A 719 58.38 -22.97 1.44
CA THR A 719 59.67 -22.89 0.73
C THR A 719 60.03 -21.43 0.49
N THR A 720 61.00 -20.91 1.24
CA THR A 720 61.56 -19.56 1.01
C THR A 720 62.18 -19.47 -0.37
N ARG A 721 61.62 -18.62 -1.24
CA ARG A 721 62.24 -18.21 -2.51
C ARG A 721 63.38 -17.23 -2.18
N ARG A 722 64.56 -17.76 -1.83
CA ARG A 722 65.81 -16.98 -1.82
C ARG A 722 66.07 -16.50 -3.26
N ARG A 723 65.98 -15.19 -3.50
CA ARG A 723 66.51 -14.56 -4.73
C ARG A 723 68.01 -14.91 -4.82
N LYS A 724 68.35 -15.87 -5.68
CA LYS A 724 69.74 -16.18 -6.06
C LYS A 724 70.23 -15.07 -6.98
N SER A 725 71.27 -14.36 -6.56
CA SER A 725 72.11 -13.55 -7.45
C SER A 725 72.71 -14.48 -8.51
N LYS A 726 72.53 -14.12 -9.77
CA LYS A 726 72.98 -14.86 -10.94
C LYS A 726 74.37 -14.34 -11.31
N GLY A 727 75.40 -15.15 -11.06
CA GLY A 727 76.75 -14.92 -11.56
C GLY A 727 77.08 -15.90 -12.69
N GLY A 728 77.64 -15.38 -13.78
CA GLY A 728 78.57 -16.12 -14.65
C GLY A 728 78.15 -16.36 -16.10
N ALA A 729 78.72 -15.57 -17.03
CA ALA A 729 79.44 -16.06 -18.21
C ALA A 729 80.21 -14.91 -18.87
N ALA A 730 81.48 -15.16 -19.19
CA ALA A 730 82.53 -14.23 -19.58
C ALA A 730 82.50 -13.80 -21.05
N LEU A 731 83.20 -12.69 -21.37
CA LEU A 731 84.18 -12.57 -22.47
C LEU A 731 84.98 -11.23 -22.38
N THR A 732 86.30 -11.41 -22.24
CA THR A 732 87.50 -10.60 -22.55
C THR A 732 87.37 -9.25 -23.29
N GLU A 733 88.04 -8.18 -22.84
CA GLU A 733 89.40 -7.70 -23.22
C GLU A 733 89.77 -6.35 -22.54
N ALA A 734 91.08 -6.18 -22.28
CA ALA A 734 91.94 -5.02 -21.90
C ALA A 734 91.31 -3.62 -21.63
N SER A 735 91.73 -2.80 -20.64
CA SER A 735 93.09 -2.45 -20.21
C SER A 735 93.10 -1.56 -18.94
N ASN A 736 94.17 -1.70 -18.16
CA ASN A 736 94.87 -0.74 -17.26
C ASN A 736 94.12 0.24 -16.33
N GLY A 737 94.42 0.13 -15.02
CA GLY A 737 94.81 1.30 -14.21
C GLY A 737 94.27 1.40 -12.77
N ALA A 738 95.16 1.18 -11.81
CA ALA A 738 95.21 1.73 -10.44
C ALA A 738 94.38 1.10 -9.28
N GLU A 739 94.98 1.23 -8.10
CA GLU A 739 94.88 0.52 -6.81
C GLU A 739 93.64 0.86 -5.93
N PRO A 740 93.42 0.15 -4.78
CA PRO A 740 92.12 -0.03 -4.14
C PRO A 740 91.84 0.90 -2.95
N GLU A 741 90.57 1.29 -2.74
CA GLU A 741 90.13 1.89 -1.47
C GLU A 741 88.84 1.24 -0.92
N THR A 742 89.04 0.59 0.22
CA THR A 742 88.19 0.41 1.42
C THR A 742 86.69 0.09 1.32
N ALA A 743 86.37 -1.05 1.93
CA ALA A 743 85.06 -1.55 2.26
C ALA A 743 84.20 -0.60 3.11
N GLY A 744 82.95 -0.42 2.70
CA GLY A 744 81.81 -0.05 3.54
C GLY A 744 80.69 -1.03 3.25
N ALA A 745 80.37 -1.89 4.22
CA ALA A 745 79.16 -2.70 4.18
C ALA A 745 78.01 -1.80 4.65
N GLU A 746 77.17 -1.36 3.72
CA GLU A 746 75.85 -0.81 4.05
C GLU A 746 74.95 -1.99 4.44
N ASP A 747 74.68 -2.13 5.74
CA ASP A 747 73.54 -2.90 6.22
C ASP A 747 72.28 -2.18 5.71
N GLU A 748 71.62 -2.73 4.70
CA GLU A 748 70.25 -2.33 4.34
C GLU A 748 69.36 -2.56 5.58
N GLU A 749 69.00 -1.47 6.29
CA GLU A 749 68.01 -1.47 7.38
C GLU A 749 66.71 -2.08 6.85
N ARG A 750 66.42 -3.31 7.24
CA ARG A 750 65.13 -3.94 6.95
C ARG A 750 64.07 -3.31 7.86
N PRO A 751 62.94 -2.84 7.32
CA PRO A 751 61.87 -2.24 8.12
C PRO A 751 61.38 -3.22 9.19
N GLU A 752 60.98 -2.71 10.36
CA GLU A 752 60.50 -3.57 11.44
C GLU A 752 59.21 -4.29 10.98
N PRO A 753 59.00 -5.59 11.28
CA PRO A 753 57.81 -6.31 10.79
C PRO A 753 56.47 -5.70 11.22
N LEU A 754 56.47 -4.92 12.31
CA LEU A 754 55.31 -4.15 12.74
C LEU A 754 55.06 -2.91 11.86
N GLU A 755 56.12 -2.25 11.38
CA GLU A 755 56.03 -1.10 10.48
C GLU A 755 55.49 -1.54 9.11
N VAL A 756 55.97 -2.67 8.58
CA VAL A 756 55.45 -3.29 7.35
C VAL A 756 53.96 -3.65 7.48
N LEU A 757 53.58 -4.24 8.61
CA LEU A 757 52.17 -4.56 8.89
C LEU A 757 51.29 -3.30 8.98
N LEU A 758 51.79 -2.23 9.59
CA LEU A 758 51.04 -0.98 9.71
C LEU A 758 50.96 -0.25 8.38
N ASP A 759 52.02 -0.27 7.57
CA ASP A 759 52.01 0.25 6.20
C ASP A 759 50.98 -0.47 5.33
N LEU A 760 50.92 -1.81 5.43
CA LEU A 760 49.85 -2.61 4.80
C LEU A 760 48.45 -2.17 5.27
N LEU A 761 48.24 -1.99 6.57
CA LEU A 761 46.95 -1.52 7.09
C LEU A 761 46.61 -0.10 6.63
N ILE A 762 47.59 0.78 6.56
CA ILE A 762 47.45 2.16 6.06
C ILE A 762 47.11 2.15 4.56
N SER A 763 47.79 1.33 3.76
CA SER A 763 47.46 1.11 2.35
C SER A 763 46.01 0.64 2.17
N LEU A 764 45.55 -0.30 3.00
CA LEU A 764 44.16 -0.76 3.00
C LEU A 764 43.16 0.33 3.43
N LEU A 765 43.53 1.25 4.33
CA LEU A 765 42.70 2.40 4.72
C LEU A 765 42.64 3.49 3.64
N SER A 766 43.71 3.65 2.88
CA SER A 766 43.85 4.61 1.78
C SER A 766 43.09 4.20 0.51
N LYS A 767 42.56 2.97 0.44
CA LYS A 767 41.70 2.55 -0.67
C LYS A 767 40.41 3.40 -0.71
N PRO A 768 39.95 3.83 -1.91
CA PRO A 768 38.82 4.75 -2.05
C PRO A 768 37.46 4.13 -1.63
N SER A 769 37.36 2.80 -1.53
CA SER A 769 36.17 2.12 -1.07
C SER A 769 36.10 2.10 0.47
N GLY A 770 35.27 2.98 1.04
CA GLY A 770 34.98 3.03 2.48
C GLY A 770 34.41 1.73 3.07
N ASP A 771 34.08 0.75 2.23
CA ASP A 771 33.55 -0.57 2.60
C ASP A 771 34.52 -1.42 3.43
N HIS A 772 35.83 -1.15 3.35
CA HIS A 772 36.84 -1.89 4.09
C HIS A 772 37.32 -1.21 5.38
N GLN A 773 37.12 0.10 5.48
CA GLN A 773 37.74 0.94 6.51
C GLN A 773 37.39 0.50 7.93
N GLN A 774 36.15 0.11 8.24
CA GLN A 774 35.80 -0.21 9.63
C GLN A 774 36.41 -1.51 10.14
N VAL A 775 36.56 -2.51 9.27
CA VAL A 775 37.21 -3.78 9.62
C VAL A 775 38.71 -3.54 9.81
N VAL A 776 39.32 -2.77 8.91
CA VAL A 776 40.74 -2.41 8.99
C VAL A 776 41.04 -1.56 10.23
N LEU A 777 40.18 -0.60 10.58
CA LEU A 777 40.28 0.15 11.83
C LEU A 777 40.16 -0.75 13.06
N GLU A 778 39.28 -1.76 13.04
CA GLU A 778 39.17 -2.74 14.13
C GLU A 778 40.40 -3.62 14.27
N ILE A 779 41.06 -3.94 13.15
CA ILE A 779 42.34 -4.64 13.16
C ILE A 779 43.41 -3.71 13.74
N PHE A 780 43.45 -2.46 13.28
CA PHE A 780 44.41 -1.43 13.68
C PHE A 780 44.37 -1.10 15.18
N THR A 781 43.17 -1.01 15.79
CA THR A 781 43.03 -0.78 17.24
C THR A 781 43.74 -1.84 18.08
N GLY A 782 43.85 -3.07 17.57
CA GLY A 782 44.60 -4.16 18.22
C GLY A 782 46.12 -3.98 18.26
N PHE A 783 46.66 -3.04 17.46
CA PHE A 783 48.09 -2.76 17.35
C PHE A 783 48.49 -1.40 17.95
N MET A 784 47.52 -0.59 18.40
CA MET A 784 47.75 0.76 18.93
C MET A 784 48.73 0.83 20.12
N ASP A 785 48.72 -0.18 20.99
CA ASP A 785 49.58 -0.22 22.18
C ASP A 785 51.09 -0.43 21.85
N GLN A 786 51.44 -0.56 20.56
CA GLN A 786 52.80 -0.88 20.10
C GLN A 786 53.34 0.06 19.03
N LEU A 787 52.67 1.19 18.79
CA LEU A 787 53.17 2.20 17.84
C LEU A 787 54.57 2.67 18.28
N ASN A 788 55.57 2.40 17.43
CA ASN A 788 56.93 2.89 17.60
C ASN A 788 57.12 4.23 16.85
N VAL A 789 58.31 4.84 16.94
CA VAL A 789 58.57 6.14 16.28
C VAL A 789 58.40 6.04 14.75
N GLY A 790 58.82 4.95 14.12
CA GLY A 790 58.66 4.74 12.67
C GLY A 790 57.21 4.58 12.24
N SER A 791 56.40 3.87 13.03
CA SER A 791 54.96 3.70 12.85
C SER A 791 54.22 5.03 12.93
N LEU A 792 54.59 5.90 13.88
CA LEU A 792 54.01 7.24 14.01
C LEU A 792 54.45 8.18 12.87
N ALA A 793 55.64 7.99 12.31
CA ALA A 793 56.10 8.71 11.13
C ALA A 793 55.27 8.34 9.89
N LEU A 794 55.04 7.04 9.65
CA LEU A 794 54.18 6.55 8.55
C LEU A 794 52.75 7.13 8.65
N ILE A 795 52.15 7.10 9.84
CA ILE A 795 50.82 7.69 10.06
C ILE A 795 50.84 9.21 9.83
N SER A 796 51.87 9.90 10.31
CA SER A 796 52.00 11.35 10.13
C SER A 796 52.19 11.74 8.67
N GLU A 797 52.96 10.97 7.90
CA GLU A 797 53.20 11.20 6.47
C GLU A 797 51.90 11.13 5.67
N VAL A 798 51.07 10.13 5.93
CA VAL A 798 49.75 10.01 5.28
C VAL A 798 48.79 11.12 5.70
N LEU A 799 48.78 11.51 6.99
CA LEU A 799 47.95 12.62 7.47
C LEU A 799 48.39 13.98 6.90
N LEU A 800 49.70 14.20 6.71
CA LEU A 800 50.25 15.41 6.11
C LEU A 800 49.98 15.48 4.61
N ALA A 801 50.11 14.36 3.89
CA ALA A 801 49.76 14.26 2.48
C ALA A 801 48.26 14.54 2.22
N GLY A 802 47.39 14.16 3.16
CA GLY A 802 45.96 14.47 3.12
C GLY A 802 45.62 15.95 3.33
N GLN A 803 46.41 16.70 4.13
CA GLN A 803 46.21 18.14 4.31
C GLN A 803 46.64 18.96 3.09
N THR A 804 47.72 18.57 2.41
CA THR A 804 48.17 19.25 1.18
C THR A 804 47.20 19.09 0.01
N ALA A 805 46.38 18.02 0.00
CA ALA A 805 45.35 17.82 -1.02
C ALA A 805 44.07 18.63 -0.76
N GLY A 806 43.75 18.96 0.50
CA GLY A 806 42.58 19.77 0.87
C GLY A 806 42.77 21.27 0.60
N ASP A 807 43.99 21.79 0.75
CA ASP A 807 44.30 23.20 0.47
C ASP A 807 44.27 23.53 -1.04
N ASP A 808 44.41 22.54 -1.94
CA ASP A 808 44.30 22.72 -3.40
C ASP A 808 42.85 22.65 -3.91
N GLU A 809 41.91 21.99 -3.22
CA GLU A 809 40.48 21.99 -3.59
C GLU A 809 39.79 23.31 -3.21
N ASP A 810 40.10 23.89 -2.04
CA ASP A 810 39.55 25.20 -1.62
C ASP A 810 40.06 26.38 -2.47
N ALA A 811 41.13 26.19 -3.26
CA ALA A 811 41.67 27.19 -4.18
C ALA A 811 41.05 27.18 -5.59
N MET A 812 40.29 26.14 -5.96
CA MET A 812 39.65 26.02 -7.29
C MET A 812 38.17 26.43 -7.34
N ASP A 813 37.51 26.67 -6.20
CA ASP A 813 36.09 27.08 -6.15
C ASP A 813 35.87 28.61 -6.15
N ILE A 814 36.88 29.40 -6.52
CA ILE A 814 36.75 30.84 -6.81
C ILE A 814 37.11 31.10 -8.29
N GLU A 815 36.42 30.45 -9.23
CA GLU A 815 36.10 30.95 -10.58
C GLU A 815 35.38 29.86 -11.40
N SER A 816 34.07 29.69 -11.19
CA SER A 816 33.07 29.47 -12.28
C SER A 816 31.62 29.51 -11.78
#